data_AF-A0A7V8X8G9-F1
#
_entry.id   AF-A0A7V8X8G9-F1
#
_cell.length_a   1.000
_cell.length_b   1.000
_cell.length_c   1.000
_cell.angle_alpha   90.00
_cell.angle_beta   90.00
_cell.angle_gamma   90.00
#
_symmetry.space_group_name_H-M   'P 1'
#
loop_
_entity.id
_entity.type
_entity.pdbx_description
1 polymer ?
#
loop_
_entity_poly.entity_id
_entity_poly.type
_entity_poly.pdbx_seq_one_letter_code
_entity_poly.pdbx_strand_id
1 'polypeptide(L)'
;MKMKSALLAAALVTACASHAVAPNAGRPLLLGSGLATPPAAGIGTTTARVLPTAVANGNTAPAGMLRRGVLSLRLVAQQVRWHPEADDGPSVEVEAFGEEGQAPSIPGPLLRGRVGTVLDVSVRNSLPDTLLVFGIGGPAGAVDTLRIPPGGEVRSRRKLTTAGTYGYGGATIVGDSVHLLGSGNQLLGALIVDHADAQPDRVLVISVWPPTPGQFVMAINGKSWPYTERMDVTVGDSVTWRVINGTRGRHPMHLHGFYFRIDSRGTWSADTAMADAKPMVVTESVPYRGTYSMTWAVERAGNWLFHCHDALHTTWRRRFNLTGERPPPTLPMNHEVGHAEQDMSGLVIGIRARNRDGSAAIAVIPPAEDFVRVAVVEKAGYYAPEPGFSYVQLTGTGSPVASLEIPARPLVLRRGVPAQITVLNRMSVATAVHWHGIELESFHDGVAGWSGDGITTAPVIAPQDSFIVRMTPPRAGTFIFHAHVDDMRQMALGLYGPLIVLPPGGQFDPSRDHVFLVSQMGRGPTAGMGVNGSATPAPMSIDAGVPHRMRFINISIQHDATFTLFSDSSMMSWRAIAKDGADLPPGRAVTGPARLVIAPGETYDFEVTLKPGAHRMAVESNEDVEILINALALAQDAATPNRSVPGRIAFTRVREDVTQPGDYRLEAEIWVMNGDGTDARRLTFNTSDDFGIAWSPDGSRLVFGANQFIPDSSGALVPAHHSLYVIDPADGTPTRITPVGLKTQFPSWSPDGTRILFHGSRQGSAGINDIFVMDADGSNIAQLTSTDAAVDARPEWSPDGRHIAFQSNRDGSNEIHVMNADGSDVIQLTHGGPGTTNMAPAWSPDGKRLLFQSNRDGNVEVYVMNPDGSGQTRLTHDPAPDGDAEWADDGRLIVFDRDVPSGRKMVPQLWVMNADGTAVSPLTGLPSSNSHAAWTGTTGCAGTSTCPRHSKRH
;
A
#
# COMPACT_ATOMS: atom_id res chain seq x y z
N MET A 1 -9.11 20.49 -60.19
CA MET A 1 -8.21 19.77 -61.11
C MET A 1 -6.95 19.38 -60.36
N LYS A 2 -6.46 18.17 -60.62
CA LYS A 2 -5.53 17.30 -59.86
C LYS A 2 -4.22 17.94 -59.35
N MET A 3 -3.75 17.56 -58.16
CA MET A 3 -2.71 16.52 -57.96
C MET A 3 -2.31 16.27 -56.49
N LYS A 4 -2.14 14.96 -56.19
CA LYS A 4 -1.20 14.29 -55.25
C LYS A 4 -1.33 14.49 -53.73
N SER A 5 -1.65 13.40 -53.02
CA SER A 5 -0.84 12.75 -51.96
C SER A 5 -1.70 11.75 -51.16
N ALA A 6 -1.48 10.43 -51.30
CA ALA A 6 -1.96 9.42 -50.34
C ALA A 6 -1.25 8.07 -50.56
N LEU A 7 -0.42 7.66 -49.60
CA LEU A 7 -0.06 6.26 -49.32
C LEU A 7 0.80 6.22 -48.04
N LEU A 8 0.15 5.94 -46.90
CA LEU A 8 0.54 4.97 -45.86
C LEU A 8 -0.22 5.26 -44.55
N ALA A 9 -1.30 4.51 -44.30
CA ALA A 9 -1.78 4.18 -42.96
C ALA A 9 -2.83 3.06 -43.07
N ALA A 10 -2.82 2.16 -42.08
CA ALA A 10 -3.84 1.15 -41.72
C ALA A 10 -3.72 -0.28 -42.30
N ALA A 11 -3.30 -1.21 -41.43
CA ALA A 11 -3.89 -2.53 -41.16
C ALA A 11 -3.19 -3.12 -39.90
N LEU A 12 -3.67 -2.82 -38.68
CA LEU A 12 -4.64 -3.55 -37.84
C LEU A 12 -4.24 -4.97 -37.38
N VAL A 13 -3.98 -5.03 -36.06
CA VAL A 13 -4.39 -6.00 -35.03
C VAL A 13 -5.49 -6.98 -35.45
N THR A 14 -5.29 -8.29 -35.19
CA THR A 14 -6.18 -9.23 -34.44
C THR A 14 -5.78 -10.68 -34.79
N ALA A 15 -5.30 -11.48 -33.82
CA ALA A 15 -5.52 -12.94 -33.76
C ALA A 15 -4.79 -13.53 -32.54
N CYS A 16 -5.56 -14.02 -31.55
CA CYS A 16 -5.40 -15.35 -30.93
C CYS A 16 -6.27 -15.46 -29.66
N ALA A 17 -7.46 -16.07 -29.79
CA ALA A 17 -7.97 -17.04 -28.82
C ALA A 17 -9.22 -17.75 -29.37
N SER A 18 -9.45 -18.96 -28.85
CA SER A 18 -10.62 -19.84 -28.95
C SER A 18 -10.59 -20.89 -30.06
N HIS A 19 -10.28 -22.14 -29.68
CA HIS A 19 -11.00 -23.34 -30.14
C HIS A 19 -11.04 -24.34 -28.97
N ALA A 20 -12.22 -24.50 -28.40
CA ALA A 20 -12.58 -25.58 -27.49
C ALA A 20 -12.75 -26.89 -28.28
N VAL A 21 -12.28 -28.00 -27.73
CA VAL A 21 -12.59 -29.35 -28.22
C VAL A 21 -13.23 -30.12 -27.09
N ALA A 22 -14.48 -30.56 -27.30
CA ALA A 22 -15.14 -31.58 -26.50
C ALA A 22 -15.18 -32.91 -27.28
N PRO A 23 -15.26 -34.06 -26.58
CA PRO A 23 -14.80 -35.35 -27.07
C PRO A 23 -15.91 -36.12 -27.80
N ASN A 24 -15.54 -37.01 -28.73
CA ASN A 24 -16.42 -38.10 -29.09
C ASN A 24 -15.68 -39.37 -29.52
N ALA A 25 -16.33 -40.48 -29.20
CA ALA A 25 -15.83 -41.82 -29.06
C ALA A 25 -15.58 -42.57 -30.38
N GLY A 26 -14.74 -43.62 -30.30
CA GLY A 26 -15.14 -44.93 -30.81
C GLY A 26 -14.37 -45.52 -31.99
N ARG A 27 -13.49 -46.48 -31.65
CA ARG A 27 -13.23 -47.78 -32.33
C ARG A 27 -12.15 -47.89 -33.43
N PRO A 28 -11.54 -49.09 -33.55
CA PRO A 28 -10.11 -49.27 -33.83
C PRO A 28 -9.83 -49.87 -35.21
N LEU A 29 -8.58 -49.76 -35.69
CA LEU A 29 -8.11 -50.48 -36.88
C LEU A 29 -6.67 -51.00 -36.70
N LEU A 30 -6.64 -52.31 -36.43
CA LEU A 30 -5.81 -53.38 -36.99
C LEU A 30 -4.37 -53.10 -37.49
N LEU A 31 -3.47 -53.92 -36.94
CA LEU A 31 -2.16 -54.30 -37.45
C LEU A 31 -2.19 -54.81 -38.90
N GLY A 32 -1.14 -54.51 -39.67
CA GLY A 32 -0.87 -55.19 -40.95
C GLY A 32 0.30 -54.64 -41.77
N SER A 33 1.46 -55.26 -41.61
CA SER A 33 2.46 -55.61 -42.66
C SER A 33 3.07 -54.53 -43.58
N GLY A 34 4.35 -54.24 -43.34
CA GLY A 34 5.48 -54.48 -44.27
C GLY A 34 5.56 -53.73 -45.61
N LEU A 35 6.66 -52.99 -45.83
CA LEU A 35 7.71 -53.35 -46.80
C LEU A 35 8.77 -52.24 -46.99
N ALA A 36 10.01 -52.70 -47.10
CA ALA A 36 11.14 -52.14 -47.87
C ALA A 36 11.83 -50.84 -47.39
N THR A 37 12.97 -51.04 -46.72
CA THR A 37 14.10 -50.10 -46.61
C THR A 37 14.78 -49.86 -47.97
N PRO A 38 15.04 -48.60 -48.39
CA PRO A 38 16.06 -48.27 -49.38
C PRO A 38 17.44 -48.09 -48.71
N PRO A 39 18.55 -48.19 -49.47
CA PRO A 39 19.89 -48.42 -48.91
C PRO A 39 20.48 -47.18 -48.25
N ALA A 40 21.30 -47.43 -47.23
CA ALA A 40 22.09 -46.44 -46.51
C ALA A 40 22.96 -45.61 -47.46
N ALA A 41 22.60 -44.35 -47.67
CA ALA A 41 23.53 -43.34 -48.13
C ALA A 41 24.51 -43.04 -46.99
N GLY A 42 25.80 -43.02 -47.34
CA GLY A 42 26.92 -43.05 -46.41
C GLY A 42 26.78 -42.06 -45.24
N ILE A 43 27.06 -42.59 -44.05
CA ILE A 43 27.36 -41.78 -42.87
C ILE A 43 28.68 -41.08 -43.18
N GLY A 44 28.58 -39.91 -43.81
CA GLY A 44 29.61 -38.89 -43.66
C GLY A 44 29.70 -38.61 -42.16
N THR A 45 30.82 -38.98 -41.55
CA THR A 45 31.17 -38.53 -40.22
C THR A 45 31.26 -37.02 -40.27
N THR A 46 30.15 -36.32 -40.02
CA THR A 46 30.17 -34.94 -39.56
C THR A 46 30.95 -34.97 -38.26
N THR A 47 32.24 -34.61 -38.33
CA THR A 47 32.99 -34.21 -37.16
C THR A 47 32.12 -33.20 -36.43
N ALA A 48 31.65 -33.56 -35.22
CA ALA A 48 30.85 -32.68 -34.40
C ALA A 48 31.60 -31.35 -34.28
N ARG A 49 30.98 -30.27 -34.77
CA ARG A 49 31.60 -28.95 -34.82
C ARG A 49 31.91 -28.53 -33.38
N VAL A 50 33.19 -28.47 -33.01
CA VAL A 50 33.61 -28.02 -31.68
C VAL A 50 33.46 -26.50 -31.65
N LEU A 51 32.40 -26.02 -31.00
CA LEU A 51 32.17 -24.59 -30.78
C LEU A 51 33.07 -24.08 -29.64
N PRO A 52 33.64 -22.87 -29.73
CA PRO A 52 34.33 -22.24 -28.62
C PRO A 52 33.34 -21.93 -27.49
N THR A 53 33.82 -21.96 -26.24
CA THR A 53 33.01 -21.58 -25.07
C THR A 53 33.14 -20.09 -24.81
N ALA A 54 32.01 -19.40 -24.64
CA ALA A 54 31.96 -17.99 -24.30
C ALA A 54 32.15 -17.77 -22.80
N VAL A 55 32.97 -16.77 -22.45
CA VAL A 55 33.17 -16.33 -21.07
C VAL A 55 32.22 -15.19 -20.71
N ALA A 56 31.82 -15.09 -19.45
CA ALA A 56 31.08 -13.93 -18.97
C ALA A 56 31.97 -12.67 -19.00
N ASN A 57 31.42 -11.54 -19.46
CA ASN A 57 32.12 -10.27 -19.52
C ASN A 57 31.53 -9.28 -18.53
N GLY A 58 32.20 -9.12 -17.37
CA GLY A 58 31.84 -8.14 -16.35
C GLY A 58 32.03 -6.66 -16.75
N ASN A 59 32.51 -6.40 -17.98
CA ASN A 59 32.77 -5.07 -18.54
C ASN A 59 33.65 -4.18 -17.66
N THR A 60 34.68 -4.76 -17.04
CA THR A 60 35.64 -4.05 -16.17
C THR A 60 36.90 -3.59 -16.91
N ALA A 61 37.17 -4.15 -18.10
CA ALA A 61 38.34 -3.81 -18.90
C ALA A 61 37.94 -3.57 -20.38
N PRO A 62 38.48 -2.54 -21.03
CA PRO A 62 38.24 -2.28 -22.44
C PRO A 62 38.96 -3.29 -23.33
N ALA A 63 38.30 -3.68 -24.42
CA ALA A 63 38.86 -4.56 -25.45
C ALA A 63 39.67 -3.77 -26.49
N GLY A 64 40.52 -4.49 -27.23
CA GLY A 64 41.34 -3.91 -28.28
C GLY A 64 42.52 -3.08 -27.75
N MET A 65 43.14 -2.31 -28.65
CA MET A 65 44.39 -1.61 -28.37
C MET A 65 44.26 -0.12 -28.64
N LEU A 66 44.33 0.69 -27.57
CA LEU A 66 44.35 2.15 -27.67
C LEU A 66 45.79 2.65 -27.88
N ARG A 67 46.12 3.16 -29.07
CA ARG A 67 47.41 3.80 -29.38
C ARG A 67 47.22 5.15 -30.05
N ARG A 68 47.86 6.18 -29.52
CA ARG A 68 47.86 7.55 -30.08
C ARG A 68 46.43 8.05 -30.42
N GLY A 69 45.48 7.79 -29.53
CA GLY A 69 44.08 8.19 -29.71
C GLY A 69 43.27 7.34 -30.70
N VAL A 70 43.79 6.22 -31.20
CA VAL A 70 43.06 5.26 -32.04
C VAL A 70 42.86 3.97 -31.25
N LEU A 71 41.60 3.57 -31.04
CA LEU A 71 41.23 2.28 -30.49
C LEU A 71 41.04 1.30 -31.65
N SER A 72 41.95 0.34 -31.78
CA SER A 72 41.91 -0.67 -32.84
C SER A 72 41.47 -2.03 -32.30
N LEU A 73 40.50 -2.66 -32.94
CA LEU A 73 39.95 -3.96 -32.55
C LEU A 73 39.48 -4.75 -33.77
N ARG A 74 39.59 -6.08 -33.71
CA ARG A 74 38.96 -6.99 -34.66
C ARG A 74 37.93 -7.85 -33.94
N LEU A 75 36.67 -7.67 -34.29
CA LEU A 75 35.54 -8.45 -33.78
C LEU A 75 35.25 -9.62 -34.71
N VAL A 76 34.93 -10.76 -34.12
CA VAL A 76 34.44 -11.95 -34.83
C VAL A 76 33.05 -12.26 -34.31
N ALA A 77 32.05 -12.29 -35.19
CA ALA A 77 30.74 -12.83 -34.89
C ALA A 77 30.75 -14.34 -35.20
N GLN A 78 30.44 -15.17 -34.22
CA GLN A 78 30.54 -16.62 -34.35
C GLN A 78 29.54 -17.35 -33.46
N GLN A 79 29.27 -18.62 -33.77
CA GLN A 79 28.52 -19.51 -32.88
C GLN A 79 29.42 -19.96 -31.73
N VAL A 80 28.86 -19.97 -30.52
CA VAL A 80 29.55 -20.26 -29.27
C VAL A 80 28.68 -21.13 -28.37
N ARG A 81 29.33 -21.86 -27.47
CA ARG A 81 28.69 -22.48 -26.31
C ARG A 81 28.68 -21.48 -25.15
N TRP A 82 27.53 -21.19 -24.56
CA TRP A 82 27.41 -20.28 -23.43
C TRP A 82 26.84 -20.98 -22.20
N HIS A 83 27.44 -20.72 -21.05
CA HIS A 83 27.01 -21.17 -19.74
C HIS A 83 26.43 -19.99 -18.95
N PRO A 84 25.11 -19.76 -19.04
CA PRO A 84 24.44 -18.60 -18.41
C PRO A 84 24.31 -18.71 -16.88
N GLU A 85 24.48 -19.91 -16.32
CA GLU A 85 24.44 -20.18 -14.88
C GLU A 85 25.84 -20.57 -14.38
N ALA A 86 26.02 -21.75 -13.77
CA ALA A 86 27.33 -22.24 -13.37
C ALA A 86 28.25 -22.48 -14.59
N ASP A 87 29.55 -22.18 -14.47
CA ASP A 87 30.53 -22.33 -15.55
C ASP A 87 30.69 -23.79 -16.03
N ASP A 88 30.50 -24.74 -15.13
CA ASP A 88 30.51 -26.19 -15.38
C ASP A 88 29.10 -26.78 -15.58
N GLY A 89 28.07 -25.93 -15.60
CA GLY A 89 26.67 -26.32 -15.75
C GLY A 89 26.25 -26.56 -17.20
N PRO A 90 24.94 -26.72 -17.46
CA PRO A 90 24.42 -26.84 -18.83
C PRO A 90 24.75 -25.61 -19.68
N SER A 91 24.88 -25.84 -20.98
CA SER A 91 25.16 -24.79 -21.96
C SER A 91 24.12 -24.70 -23.06
N VAL A 92 24.02 -23.52 -23.67
CA VAL A 92 23.26 -23.29 -24.91
C VAL A 92 24.18 -22.83 -26.04
N GLU A 93 23.77 -23.14 -27.26
CA GLU A 93 24.42 -22.59 -28.46
C GLU A 93 23.79 -21.23 -28.80
N VAL A 94 24.63 -20.20 -28.87
CA VAL A 94 24.22 -18.83 -29.17
C VAL A 94 25.22 -18.19 -30.14
N GLU A 95 24.89 -17.02 -30.66
CA GLU A 95 25.76 -16.21 -31.49
C GLU A 95 26.31 -15.06 -30.64
N ALA A 96 27.63 -14.87 -30.63
CA ALA A 96 28.27 -13.84 -29.83
C ALA A 96 29.40 -13.16 -30.59
N PHE A 97 29.75 -11.95 -30.15
CA PHE A 97 30.96 -11.27 -30.56
C PHE A 97 32.15 -11.72 -29.69
N GLY A 98 33.32 -11.87 -30.30
CA GLY A 98 34.60 -12.04 -29.61
C GLY A 98 35.68 -11.16 -30.22
N GLU A 99 36.70 -10.82 -29.43
CA GLU A 99 37.92 -10.23 -29.97
C GLU A 99 38.75 -11.33 -30.66
N GLU A 100 39.25 -11.05 -31.87
CA GLU A 100 40.08 -12.01 -32.60
C GLU A 100 41.30 -12.42 -31.77
N GLY A 101 41.47 -13.73 -31.57
CA GLY A 101 42.57 -14.29 -30.76
C GLY A 101 42.26 -14.39 -29.27
N GLN A 102 41.10 -13.92 -28.81
CA GLN A 102 40.59 -14.10 -27.45
C GLN A 102 39.41 -15.07 -27.42
N ALA A 103 39.07 -15.55 -26.23
CA ALA A 103 37.81 -16.27 -26.04
C ALA A 103 36.62 -15.34 -26.38
N PRO A 104 35.57 -15.83 -27.06
CA PRO A 104 34.35 -15.04 -27.21
C PRO A 104 33.75 -14.73 -25.84
N SER A 105 33.02 -13.61 -25.75
CA SER A 105 32.48 -13.17 -24.48
C SER A 105 31.02 -12.77 -24.59
N ILE A 106 30.28 -12.92 -23.50
CA ILE A 106 28.89 -12.47 -23.39
C ILE A 106 28.76 -11.59 -22.14
N PRO A 107 28.33 -10.32 -22.27
CA PRO A 107 28.18 -9.58 -23.52
C PRO A 107 29.51 -9.50 -24.30
N GLY A 108 29.41 -9.09 -25.56
CA GLY A 108 30.56 -8.88 -26.43
C GLY A 108 31.57 -7.87 -25.86
N PRO A 109 32.77 -7.79 -26.44
CA PRO A 109 33.88 -7.01 -25.88
C PRO A 109 33.53 -5.53 -25.60
N LEU A 110 33.92 -5.01 -24.43
CA LEU A 110 33.66 -3.61 -24.05
C LEU A 110 34.46 -2.66 -24.95
N LEU A 111 33.78 -1.83 -25.73
CA LEU A 111 34.39 -0.75 -26.49
C LEU A 111 34.40 0.51 -25.63
N ARG A 112 35.58 1.05 -25.29
CA ARG A 112 35.67 2.27 -24.46
C ARG A 112 36.77 3.21 -24.93
N GLY A 113 36.43 4.48 -25.06
CA GLY A 113 37.38 5.53 -25.42
C GLY A 113 36.91 6.90 -24.93
N ARG A 114 37.82 7.87 -24.87
CA ARG A 114 37.48 9.24 -24.52
C ARG A 114 36.91 9.98 -25.73
N VAL A 115 36.20 11.08 -25.49
CA VAL A 115 35.85 12.03 -26.56
C VAL A 115 37.12 12.40 -27.35
N GLY A 116 37.05 12.26 -28.66
CA GLY A 116 38.16 12.45 -29.58
C GLY A 116 38.85 11.16 -30.04
N THR A 117 38.69 10.04 -29.34
CA THR A 117 39.23 8.74 -29.75
C THR A 117 38.65 8.33 -31.11
N VAL A 118 39.50 7.82 -31.99
CA VAL A 118 39.08 7.18 -33.25
C VAL A 118 38.86 5.69 -32.98
N LEU A 119 37.62 5.25 -33.08
CA LEU A 119 37.25 3.83 -33.05
C LEU A 119 37.49 3.23 -34.44
N ASP A 120 38.40 2.26 -34.52
CA ASP A 120 38.83 1.59 -35.75
C ASP A 120 38.62 0.08 -35.60
N VAL A 121 37.44 -0.40 -36.01
CA VAL A 121 36.97 -1.76 -35.74
C VAL A 121 36.72 -2.48 -37.05
N SER A 122 37.30 -3.66 -37.23
CA SER A 122 36.84 -4.61 -38.25
C SER A 122 35.95 -5.67 -37.64
N VAL A 123 34.91 -6.08 -38.35
CA VAL A 123 33.99 -7.13 -37.94
C VAL A 123 34.00 -8.21 -39.00
N ARG A 124 34.43 -9.42 -38.63
CA ARG A 124 34.37 -10.61 -39.46
C ARG A 124 33.12 -11.42 -39.11
N ASN A 125 32.39 -11.84 -40.13
CA ASN A 125 31.24 -12.72 -39.98
C ASN A 125 31.65 -14.18 -40.19
N SER A 126 31.71 -14.95 -39.12
CA SER A 126 31.96 -16.41 -39.15
C SER A 126 30.67 -17.22 -38.95
N LEU A 127 29.50 -16.57 -39.03
CA LEU A 127 28.19 -17.19 -39.01
C LEU A 127 27.81 -17.67 -40.42
N PRO A 128 26.90 -18.67 -40.54
CA PRO A 128 26.43 -19.16 -41.83
C PRO A 128 25.53 -18.16 -42.57
N ASP A 129 24.97 -17.18 -41.86
CA ASP A 129 24.00 -16.21 -42.36
C ASP A 129 24.60 -14.81 -42.53
N THR A 130 23.94 -13.96 -43.31
CA THR A 130 24.38 -12.56 -43.44
C THR A 130 24.19 -11.84 -42.12
N LEU A 131 25.25 -11.20 -41.63
CA LEU A 131 25.25 -10.44 -40.40
C LEU A 131 24.97 -8.96 -40.68
N LEU A 132 24.01 -8.41 -39.94
CA LEU A 132 23.83 -6.97 -39.75
C LEU A 132 24.53 -6.56 -38.45
N VAL A 133 25.30 -5.48 -38.48
CA VAL A 133 25.96 -4.92 -37.28
C VAL A 133 25.55 -3.47 -37.13
N PHE A 134 25.11 -3.09 -35.95
CA PHE A 134 24.67 -1.73 -35.63
C PHE A 134 25.45 -1.15 -34.45
N GLY A 135 25.50 0.19 -34.39
CA GLY A 135 26.16 0.93 -33.30
C GLY A 135 27.68 1.13 -33.47
N ILE A 136 28.33 0.48 -34.45
CA ILE A 136 29.78 0.63 -34.74
C ILE A 136 30.05 1.42 -36.02
N GLY A 137 29.17 1.33 -37.04
CA GLY A 137 29.45 1.74 -38.41
C GLY A 137 29.46 3.25 -38.72
N GLY A 138 28.64 4.06 -38.02
CA GLY A 138 28.31 5.44 -38.46
C GLY A 138 28.54 6.51 -37.40
N PRO A 139 28.24 7.80 -37.70
CA PRO A 139 28.42 8.90 -36.74
C PRO A 139 27.65 8.64 -35.44
N ALA A 140 28.17 9.13 -34.31
CA ALA A 140 27.45 9.06 -33.03
C ALA A 140 26.04 9.64 -33.20
N GLY A 141 24.99 8.88 -32.87
CA GLY A 141 23.59 9.28 -33.10
C GLY A 141 22.82 8.50 -34.16
N ALA A 142 23.48 7.83 -35.11
CA ALA A 142 22.79 7.09 -36.18
C ALA A 142 22.77 5.56 -35.94
N VAL A 143 21.64 4.92 -36.25
CA VAL A 143 21.59 3.45 -36.41
C VAL A 143 22.25 3.11 -37.75
N ASP A 144 23.57 3.11 -37.78
CA ASP A 144 24.31 2.53 -38.91
C ASP A 144 24.06 1.03 -38.95
N THR A 145 23.96 0.46 -40.15
CA THR A 145 23.89 -0.97 -40.36
C THR A 145 24.98 -1.40 -41.35
N LEU A 146 26.01 -2.07 -40.84
CA LEU A 146 26.97 -2.78 -41.66
C LEU A 146 26.38 -4.13 -42.05
N ARG A 147 26.34 -4.44 -43.34
CA ARG A 147 25.89 -5.73 -43.86
C ARG A 147 27.09 -6.56 -44.28
N ILE A 148 27.28 -7.72 -43.66
CA ILE A 148 28.47 -8.56 -43.80
C ILE A 148 28.05 -9.96 -44.23
N PRO A 149 28.31 -10.38 -45.48
CA PRO A 149 27.96 -11.72 -45.94
C PRO A 149 28.73 -12.79 -45.14
N PRO A 150 28.28 -14.06 -45.14
CA PRO A 150 29.02 -15.16 -44.53
C PRO A 150 30.48 -15.20 -44.99
N GLY A 151 31.43 -15.29 -44.06
CA GLY A 151 32.87 -15.25 -44.33
C GLY A 151 33.43 -13.85 -44.67
N GLY A 152 32.57 -12.84 -44.80
CA GLY A 152 32.98 -11.47 -45.10
C GLY A 152 33.55 -10.74 -43.88
N GLU A 153 34.27 -9.65 -44.15
CA GLU A 153 34.77 -8.73 -43.14
C GLU A 153 34.54 -7.28 -43.59
N VAL A 154 34.07 -6.44 -42.68
CA VAL A 154 33.89 -4.99 -42.93
C VAL A 154 34.62 -4.21 -41.84
N ARG A 155 35.37 -3.18 -42.26
CA ARG A 155 36.06 -2.26 -41.35
C ARG A 155 35.31 -0.93 -41.28
N SER A 156 35.05 -0.46 -40.06
CA SER A 156 34.55 0.87 -39.79
C SER A 156 35.57 1.68 -39.00
N ARG A 157 35.69 2.95 -39.34
CA ARG A 157 36.57 3.91 -38.66
C ARG A 157 35.82 5.21 -38.42
N ARG A 158 35.63 5.58 -37.16
CA ARG A 158 34.89 6.79 -36.77
C ARG A 158 35.48 7.48 -35.56
N LYS A 159 35.25 8.79 -35.43
CA LYS A 159 35.64 9.56 -34.25
C LYS A 159 34.51 9.56 -33.23
N LEU A 160 34.83 9.29 -31.96
CA LEU A 160 33.90 9.41 -30.84
C LEU A 160 33.79 10.89 -30.46
N THR A 161 32.60 11.48 -30.57
CA THR A 161 32.40 12.94 -30.42
C THR A 161 31.59 13.34 -29.19
N THR A 162 30.74 12.44 -28.71
CA THR A 162 29.80 12.71 -27.62
C THR A 162 30.04 11.69 -26.53
N ALA A 163 30.28 12.17 -25.31
CA ALA A 163 30.38 11.31 -24.15
C ALA A 163 29.01 10.72 -23.80
N GLY A 164 28.98 9.49 -23.28
CA GLY A 164 27.72 8.83 -22.96
C GLY A 164 27.82 7.31 -22.87
N THR A 165 26.67 6.70 -22.62
CA THR A 165 26.47 5.25 -22.52
C THR A 165 25.72 4.75 -23.75
N TYR A 166 26.39 3.92 -24.57
CA TYR A 166 25.85 3.41 -25.82
C TYR A 166 25.94 1.88 -25.88
N GLY A 167 25.20 1.29 -26.82
CA GLY A 167 25.23 -0.14 -27.10
C GLY A 167 25.59 -0.39 -28.56
N TYR A 168 26.13 -1.56 -28.84
CA TYR A 168 26.27 -2.09 -30.19
C TYR A 168 25.74 -3.52 -30.24
N GLY A 169 25.49 -4.01 -31.44
CA GLY A 169 25.08 -5.40 -31.59
C GLY A 169 24.93 -5.84 -33.03
N GLY A 170 24.35 -7.03 -33.22
CA GLY A 170 24.10 -7.59 -34.53
C GLY A 170 22.80 -8.38 -34.62
N ALA A 171 22.47 -8.77 -35.85
CA ALA A 171 21.32 -9.60 -36.20
C ALA A 171 21.65 -10.41 -37.44
N THR A 172 21.15 -11.63 -37.55
CA THR A 172 21.34 -12.48 -38.73
C THR A 172 20.15 -12.39 -39.67
N ILE A 173 20.39 -12.49 -40.98
CA ILE A 173 19.34 -12.59 -42.00
C ILE A 173 19.25 -14.05 -42.46
N VAL A 174 18.12 -14.70 -42.19
CA VAL A 174 17.82 -16.07 -42.63
C VAL A 174 16.67 -16.00 -43.64
N GLY A 175 16.95 -16.36 -44.89
CA GLY A 175 16.02 -16.11 -46.00
C GLY A 175 15.74 -14.60 -46.16
N ASP A 176 14.46 -14.21 -46.06
CA ASP A 176 14.02 -12.81 -46.12
C ASP A 176 13.78 -12.17 -44.74
N SER A 177 14.04 -12.88 -43.64
CA SER A 177 13.72 -12.44 -42.28
C SER A 177 14.96 -11.99 -41.49
N VAL A 178 14.83 -10.91 -40.74
CA VAL A 178 15.86 -10.43 -39.81
C VAL A 178 15.62 -11.03 -38.43
N HIS A 179 16.54 -11.88 -37.97
CA HIS A 179 16.51 -12.53 -36.68
C HIS A 179 17.20 -11.66 -35.61
N LEU A 180 16.37 -10.93 -34.88
CA LEU A 180 16.76 -10.08 -33.73
C LEU A 180 16.52 -10.77 -32.37
N LEU A 181 16.04 -12.01 -32.38
CA LEU A 181 15.65 -12.81 -31.21
C LEU A 181 16.17 -14.24 -31.36
N GLY A 182 16.30 -14.98 -30.26
CA GLY A 182 16.83 -16.35 -30.27
C GLY A 182 18.35 -16.40 -30.07
N SER A 183 19.06 -17.24 -30.82
CA SER A 183 20.53 -17.39 -30.75
C SER A 183 21.29 -16.08 -30.99
N GLY A 184 20.78 -15.24 -31.89
CA GLY A 184 21.34 -13.93 -32.23
C GLY A 184 21.25 -12.88 -31.13
N ASN A 185 20.48 -13.11 -30.06
CA ASN A 185 20.26 -12.10 -29.02
C ASN A 185 21.46 -11.90 -28.08
N GLN A 186 22.53 -12.67 -28.24
CA GLN A 186 23.81 -12.43 -27.53
C GLN A 186 24.83 -11.69 -28.40
N LEU A 187 24.50 -11.34 -29.65
CA LEU A 187 25.26 -10.41 -30.49
C LEU A 187 25.05 -8.98 -30.01
N LEU A 188 25.52 -8.65 -28.81
CA LEU A 188 25.42 -7.32 -28.24
C LEU A 188 26.62 -7.02 -27.34
N GLY A 189 26.96 -5.75 -27.19
CA GLY A 189 28.01 -5.30 -26.28
C GLY A 189 27.88 -3.81 -25.96
N ALA A 190 28.74 -3.34 -25.06
CA ALA A 190 28.73 -1.97 -24.58
C ALA A 190 29.72 -1.09 -25.34
N LEU A 191 29.31 0.16 -25.58
CA LEU A 191 30.18 1.23 -26.06
C LEU A 191 30.11 2.42 -25.11
N ILE A 192 31.22 2.73 -24.45
CA ILE A 192 31.32 3.83 -23.50
C ILE A 192 32.22 4.93 -24.07
N VAL A 193 31.72 6.17 -24.07
CA VAL A 193 32.49 7.35 -24.44
C VAL A 193 32.69 8.22 -23.21
N ASP A 194 33.93 8.33 -22.75
CA ASP A 194 34.27 9.06 -21.52
C ASP A 194 34.58 10.53 -21.78
N HIS A 195 34.25 11.39 -20.81
CA HIS A 195 34.85 12.71 -20.69
C HIS A 195 36.32 12.64 -20.21
N ALA A 196 37.01 13.78 -20.21
CA ALA A 196 38.40 13.86 -19.75
C ALA A 196 38.56 13.55 -18.25
N ASP A 197 37.50 13.76 -17.47
CA ASP A 197 37.42 13.66 -16.01
C ASP A 197 36.57 12.45 -15.55
N ALA A 198 36.27 11.51 -16.44
CA ALA A 198 35.48 10.33 -16.11
C ALA A 198 36.11 9.50 -14.97
N GLN A 199 35.29 9.17 -13.99
CA GLN A 199 35.65 8.30 -12.86
C GLN A 199 35.48 6.82 -13.24
N PRO A 200 36.11 5.88 -12.50
CA PRO A 200 35.81 4.46 -12.63
C PRO A 200 34.31 4.19 -12.45
N ASP A 201 33.78 3.32 -13.30
CA ASP A 201 32.37 2.94 -13.32
C ASP A 201 32.18 1.44 -13.53
N ARG A 202 30.97 0.97 -13.27
CA ARG A 202 30.50 -0.39 -13.59
C ARG A 202 29.55 -0.34 -14.77
N VAL A 203 29.69 -1.27 -15.71
CA VAL A 203 28.82 -1.36 -16.89
C VAL A 203 28.05 -2.69 -16.84
N LEU A 204 26.74 -2.58 -16.76
CA LEU A 204 25.81 -3.70 -16.70
C LEU A 204 25.06 -3.78 -18.03
N VAL A 205 25.17 -4.91 -18.70
CA VAL A 205 24.45 -5.17 -19.94
C VAL A 205 23.44 -6.28 -19.70
N ILE A 206 22.18 -5.96 -19.94
CA ILE A 206 21.04 -6.87 -19.79
C ILE A 206 20.84 -7.63 -21.10
N SER A 207 20.82 -8.95 -21.03
CA SER A 207 20.48 -9.82 -22.17
C SER A 207 19.44 -10.88 -21.78
N VAL A 208 18.85 -11.51 -22.80
CA VAL A 208 17.88 -12.60 -22.63
C VAL A 208 18.14 -13.69 -23.65
N TRP A 209 17.85 -14.94 -23.34
CA TRP A 209 17.77 -15.97 -24.37
C TRP A 209 16.61 -16.95 -24.11
N PRO A 210 15.97 -17.47 -25.16
CA PRO A 210 15.02 -18.57 -25.05
C PRO A 210 15.72 -19.93 -25.30
N PRO A 211 16.03 -20.74 -24.28
CA PRO A 211 16.66 -22.05 -24.47
C PRO A 211 15.75 -23.05 -25.18
N THR A 212 14.44 -22.94 -24.92
CA THR A 212 13.39 -23.80 -25.49
C THR A 212 12.12 -22.95 -25.72
N PRO A 213 11.19 -23.40 -26.57
CA PRO A 213 9.92 -22.69 -26.76
C PRO A 213 9.17 -22.49 -25.44
N GLY A 214 8.83 -21.23 -25.12
CA GLY A 214 8.12 -20.87 -23.89
C GLY A 214 8.98 -20.63 -22.64
N GLN A 215 10.28 -20.93 -22.71
CA GLN A 215 11.26 -20.53 -21.70
C GLN A 215 12.07 -19.32 -22.18
N PHE A 216 12.43 -18.46 -21.24
CA PHE A 216 13.46 -17.46 -21.43
C PHE A 216 14.19 -17.30 -20.11
N VAL A 217 15.46 -16.93 -20.20
CA VAL A 217 16.29 -16.68 -19.03
C VAL A 217 17.04 -15.38 -19.27
N MET A 218 17.09 -14.59 -18.22
CA MET A 218 17.67 -13.25 -18.23
C MET A 218 19.08 -13.29 -17.66
N ALA A 219 19.94 -12.41 -18.14
CA ALA A 219 21.31 -12.32 -17.65
C ALA A 219 21.78 -10.87 -17.54
N ILE A 220 22.64 -10.62 -16.55
CA ILE A 220 23.46 -9.41 -16.45
C ILE A 220 24.90 -9.82 -16.69
N ASN A 221 25.55 -9.16 -17.64
CA ASN A 221 26.95 -9.42 -17.97
C ASN A 221 27.25 -10.90 -18.30
N GLY A 222 26.27 -11.59 -18.90
CA GLY A 222 26.38 -12.98 -19.34
C GLY A 222 26.08 -14.03 -18.28
N LYS A 223 25.64 -13.65 -17.08
CA LYS A 223 25.22 -14.58 -16.03
C LYS A 223 23.83 -14.27 -15.49
N SER A 224 23.09 -15.32 -15.14
CA SER A 224 21.83 -15.28 -14.40
C SER A 224 22.12 -15.49 -12.91
N TRP A 225 21.41 -14.78 -12.02
CA TRP A 225 21.53 -15.00 -10.59
C TRP A 225 21.21 -16.45 -10.21
N PRO A 226 21.95 -17.07 -9.25
CA PRO A 226 22.94 -16.47 -8.36
C PRO A 226 24.36 -16.33 -8.89
N TYR A 227 24.61 -16.64 -10.16
CA TYR A 227 25.96 -16.68 -10.74
C TYR A 227 26.43 -15.34 -11.29
N THR A 228 25.62 -14.28 -11.15
CA THR A 228 26.05 -12.92 -11.47
C THR A 228 27.21 -12.50 -10.59
N GLU A 229 28.01 -11.57 -11.10
CA GLU A 229 29.11 -11.01 -10.33
C GLU A 229 28.61 -10.33 -9.03
N ARG A 230 29.47 -10.34 -8.02
CA ARG A 230 29.24 -9.63 -6.76
C ARG A 230 29.92 -8.27 -6.80
N MET A 231 29.33 -7.32 -6.10
CA MET A 231 29.83 -5.96 -6.03
C MET A 231 30.22 -5.62 -4.59
N ASP A 232 31.52 -5.55 -4.33
CA ASP A 232 32.07 -5.11 -3.06
C ASP A 232 32.33 -3.60 -3.10
N VAL A 233 31.74 -2.85 -2.16
CA VAL A 233 31.83 -1.40 -2.08
C VAL A 233 32.13 -0.94 -0.66
N THR A 234 32.73 0.24 -0.54
CA THR A 234 33.09 0.83 0.75
C THR A 234 32.11 1.94 1.12
N VAL A 235 31.65 1.94 2.37
CA VAL A 235 30.84 3.03 2.94
C VAL A 235 31.62 4.35 2.90
N GLY A 236 30.92 5.40 2.48
CA GLY A 236 31.47 6.74 2.26
C GLY A 236 32.00 6.98 0.85
N ASP A 237 32.11 5.94 0.02
CA ASP A 237 32.48 6.09 -1.39
C ASP A 237 31.24 6.38 -2.26
N SER A 238 31.48 6.92 -3.45
CA SER A 238 30.46 7.07 -4.49
C SER A 238 30.79 6.19 -5.67
N VAL A 239 29.81 5.44 -6.17
CA VAL A 239 30.01 4.49 -7.26
C VAL A 239 29.13 4.86 -8.46
N THR A 240 29.74 4.90 -9.64
CA THR A 240 29.05 5.21 -10.91
C THR A 240 28.74 3.93 -11.66
N TRP A 241 27.49 3.75 -12.08
CA TRP A 241 27.02 2.57 -12.79
C TRP A 241 26.38 2.99 -14.11
N ARG A 242 26.42 2.10 -15.09
CA ARG A 242 25.76 2.26 -16.37
C ARG A 242 24.96 1.02 -16.67
N VAL A 243 23.69 1.19 -17.01
CA VAL A 243 22.80 0.09 -17.37
C VAL A 243 22.44 0.21 -18.84
N ILE A 244 22.62 -0.88 -19.58
CA ILE A 244 22.34 -0.99 -21.00
C ILE A 244 21.36 -2.12 -21.21
N ASN A 245 20.18 -1.82 -21.75
CA ASN A 245 19.18 -2.84 -22.05
C ASN A 245 19.33 -3.36 -23.49
N GLY A 246 19.70 -4.64 -23.61
CA GLY A 246 19.77 -5.34 -24.89
C GLY A 246 18.55 -6.17 -25.26
N THR A 247 17.50 -6.18 -24.43
CA THR A 247 16.28 -6.96 -24.64
C THR A 247 15.15 -6.09 -25.15
N ARG A 248 14.13 -6.69 -25.79
CA ARG A 248 12.93 -5.97 -26.27
C ARG A 248 11.99 -5.48 -25.17
N GLY A 249 12.14 -5.97 -23.95
CA GLY A 249 11.30 -5.59 -22.81
C GLY A 249 11.83 -4.33 -22.12
N ARG A 250 10.98 -3.71 -21.30
CA ARG A 250 11.39 -2.70 -20.32
C ARG A 250 11.84 -3.40 -19.04
N HIS A 251 12.82 -2.83 -18.35
CA HIS A 251 13.26 -3.35 -17.06
C HIS A 251 13.27 -2.23 -16.01
N PRO A 252 12.32 -2.20 -15.05
CA PRO A 252 12.44 -1.36 -13.87
C PRO A 252 13.54 -1.90 -12.96
N MET A 253 14.65 -1.18 -12.79
CA MET A 253 15.78 -1.63 -11.97
C MET A 253 15.76 -0.90 -10.62
N HIS A 254 15.76 -1.68 -9.54
CA HIS A 254 15.57 -1.23 -8.16
C HIS A 254 16.83 -1.50 -7.33
N LEU A 255 17.22 -0.54 -6.48
CA LEU A 255 18.30 -0.67 -5.50
C LEU A 255 17.72 -0.74 -4.08
N HIS A 256 17.96 -1.84 -3.38
CA HIS A 256 17.46 -2.05 -2.02
C HIS A 256 18.08 -1.08 -1.03
N GLY A 257 17.28 -0.55 -0.11
CA GLY A 257 17.74 0.25 1.03
C GLY A 257 18.34 1.62 0.69
N PHE A 258 18.41 2.01 -0.59
CA PHE A 258 19.01 3.27 -1.02
C PHE A 258 18.19 3.93 -2.12
N TYR A 259 18.58 5.17 -2.38
CA TYR A 259 18.20 5.96 -3.53
C TYR A 259 19.49 6.29 -4.29
N PHE A 260 19.37 6.51 -5.59
CA PHE A 260 20.51 6.83 -6.45
C PHE A 260 20.18 7.96 -7.40
N ARG A 261 21.23 8.66 -7.82
CA ARG A 261 21.14 9.80 -8.71
C ARG A 261 21.21 9.33 -10.14
N ILE A 262 20.33 9.81 -11.01
CA ILE A 262 20.48 9.60 -12.46
C ILE A 262 21.36 10.69 -13.06
N ASP A 263 22.46 10.28 -13.68
CA ASP A 263 23.43 11.17 -14.32
C ASP A 263 23.11 11.42 -15.79
N SER A 264 22.66 10.39 -16.49
CA SER A 264 22.23 10.50 -17.89
C SER A 264 21.17 9.46 -18.22
N ARG A 265 20.34 9.75 -19.22
CA ARG A 265 19.44 8.80 -19.86
C ARG A 265 19.72 8.79 -21.36
N GLY A 266 19.60 7.63 -21.98
CA GLY A 266 19.97 7.45 -23.37
C GLY A 266 19.33 6.23 -24.01
N THR A 267 19.88 5.91 -25.17
CA THR A 267 19.62 4.73 -25.97
C THR A 267 20.93 4.20 -26.51
N TRP A 268 20.88 3.11 -27.26
CA TRP A 268 22.07 2.59 -27.95
C TRP A 268 22.74 3.58 -28.90
N SER A 269 22.06 4.65 -29.33
CA SER A 269 22.61 5.63 -30.28
C SER A 269 22.74 7.06 -29.74
N ALA A 270 22.07 7.41 -28.64
CA ALA A 270 22.07 8.77 -28.10
C ALA A 270 22.14 8.76 -26.57
N ASP A 271 22.77 9.74 -25.95
CA ASP A 271 22.84 9.88 -24.49
C ASP A 271 22.67 11.36 -24.13
N THR A 272 21.89 11.64 -23.09
CA THR A 272 21.61 12.99 -22.62
C THR A 272 21.91 13.07 -21.13
N ALA A 273 22.92 13.88 -20.78
CA ALA A 273 23.24 14.20 -19.40
C ALA A 273 22.09 14.97 -18.74
N MET A 274 21.81 14.63 -17.49
CA MET A 274 20.81 15.33 -16.68
C MET A 274 21.39 16.68 -16.21
N ALA A 275 20.64 17.77 -16.42
CA ALA A 275 20.99 19.13 -15.98
C ALA A 275 21.12 19.26 -14.45
N ASP A 276 21.55 20.44 -13.96
CA ASP A 276 22.03 20.73 -12.59
C ASP A 276 21.20 20.13 -11.43
N ALA A 277 19.88 19.96 -11.60
CA ALA A 277 19.04 19.23 -10.67
C ALA A 277 18.80 17.78 -11.12
N LYS A 278 19.82 16.94 -10.95
CA LYS A 278 19.78 15.49 -11.25
C LYS A 278 18.76 14.79 -10.35
N PRO A 279 17.87 13.94 -10.88
CA PRO A 279 16.83 13.34 -10.09
C PRO A 279 17.43 12.24 -9.21
N MET A 280 16.89 12.15 -8.00
CA MET A 280 17.07 10.99 -7.14
C MET A 280 15.88 10.05 -7.34
N VAL A 281 16.17 8.75 -7.46
CA VAL A 281 15.17 7.72 -7.67
C VAL A 281 15.54 6.48 -6.86
N VAL A 282 14.58 5.59 -6.71
CA VAL A 282 14.79 4.26 -6.10
C VAL A 282 14.68 3.18 -7.18
N THR A 283 13.76 3.37 -8.12
CA THR A 283 13.56 2.46 -9.25
C THR A 283 13.65 3.24 -10.54
N GLU A 284 14.53 2.81 -11.44
CA GLU A 284 14.70 3.44 -12.75
C GLU A 284 14.40 2.44 -13.87
N SER A 285 13.43 2.81 -14.69
CA SER A 285 13.03 2.01 -15.84
C SER A 285 13.96 2.20 -17.04
N VAL A 286 14.52 1.09 -17.53
CA VAL A 286 15.28 1.06 -18.80
C VAL A 286 14.43 0.43 -19.92
N PRO A 287 13.92 1.23 -20.90
CA PRO A 287 13.12 0.71 -22.01
C PRO A 287 13.97 -0.08 -23.02
N TYR A 288 13.33 -0.64 -24.05
CA TYR A 288 14.04 -1.32 -25.16
C TYR A 288 15.16 -0.44 -25.73
N ARG A 289 16.40 -0.98 -25.78
CA ARG A 289 17.61 -0.27 -26.21
C ARG A 289 17.87 1.02 -25.43
N GLY A 290 17.23 1.20 -24.28
CA GLY A 290 17.48 2.28 -23.36
C GLY A 290 18.82 2.09 -22.65
N THR A 291 19.39 3.22 -22.24
CA THR A 291 20.57 3.27 -21.37
C THR A 291 20.34 4.32 -20.30
N TYR A 292 21.01 4.16 -19.15
CA TYR A 292 21.19 5.25 -18.21
C TYR A 292 22.52 5.10 -17.48
N SER A 293 23.01 6.22 -16.95
CA SER A 293 24.07 6.22 -15.95
C SER A 293 23.54 6.74 -14.63
N MET A 294 24.05 6.18 -13.53
CA MET A 294 23.67 6.55 -12.18
C MET A 294 24.91 6.69 -11.28
N THR A 295 24.79 7.53 -10.26
CA THR A 295 25.73 7.61 -9.15
C THR A 295 25.01 7.25 -7.88
N TRP A 296 25.60 6.35 -7.11
CA TRP A 296 25.11 5.97 -5.80
C TRP A 296 26.15 6.32 -4.73
N ALA A 297 25.72 7.01 -3.68
CA ALA A 297 26.52 7.26 -2.48
C ALA A 297 26.29 6.12 -1.48
N VAL A 298 27.34 5.40 -1.12
CA VAL A 298 27.25 4.25 -0.22
C VAL A 298 27.19 4.75 1.21
N GLU A 299 26.00 4.93 1.74
CA GLU A 299 25.81 5.55 3.06
C GLU A 299 25.92 4.58 4.24
N ARG A 300 25.74 3.27 4.02
CA ARG A 300 25.71 2.29 5.12
C ARG A 300 26.17 0.90 4.71
N ALA A 301 26.71 0.19 5.68
CA ALA A 301 27.17 -1.19 5.53
C ALA A 301 25.98 -2.16 5.46
N GLY A 302 26.23 -3.32 4.88
CA GLY A 302 25.24 -4.39 4.76
C GLY A 302 25.36 -5.14 3.42
N ASN A 303 24.63 -6.24 3.32
CA ASN A 303 24.42 -6.93 2.05
C ASN A 303 23.10 -6.46 1.43
N TRP A 304 23.12 -6.06 0.16
CA TRP A 304 21.99 -5.46 -0.54
C TRP A 304 21.83 -6.07 -1.93
N LEU A 305 20.71 -5.79 -2.61
CA LEU A 305 20.47 -6.19 -3.99
C LEU A 305 20.23 -4.99 -4.90
N PHE A 306 20.65 -5.15 -6.16
CA PHE A 306 20.15 -4.37 -7.29
C PHE A 306 19.49 -5.33 -8.27
N HIS A 307 18.18 -5.21 -8.49
CA HIS A 307 17.44 -6.18 -9.29
C HIS A 307 16.31 -5.57 -10.14
N CYS A 308 15.83 -6.34 -11.11
CA CYS A 308 14.66 -5.96 -11.90
C CYS A 308 13.36 -6.16 -11.08
N HIS A 309 12.47 -5.17 -11.08
CA HIS A 309 11.20 -5.18 -10.36
C HIS A 309 10.05 -5.80 -11.20
N ASP A 310 10.35 -6.35 -12.37
CA ASP A 310 9.47 -7.34 -13.00
C ASP A 310 9.78 -8.71 -12.37
N ALA A 311 8.84 -9.23 -11.59
CA ALA A 311 9.03 -10.45 -10.81
C ALA A 311 9.28 -11.70 -11.69
N LEU A 312 8.90 -11.64 -12.97
CA LEU A 312 9.17 -12.72 -13.93
C LEU A 312 10.64 -12.76 -14.36
N HIS A 313 11.35 -11.64 -14.21
CA HIS A 313 12.79 -11.52 -14.46
C HIS A 313 13.65 -11.88 -13.26
N THR A 314 13.05 -12.07 -12.08
CA THR A 314 13.74 -12.42 -10.84
C THR A 314 13.33 -13.77 -10.24
N THR A 315 12.41 -14.51 -10.86
CA THR A 315 11.87 -15.76 -10.30
C THR A 315 12.67 -17.02 -10.69
N TRP A 316 12.77 -17.99 -9.78
CA TRP A 316 13.39 -19.31 -10.05
C TRP A 316 12.78 -20.06 -11.25
N ARG A 317 11.51 -19.83 -11.60
CA ARG A 317 10.81 -20.53 -12.71
C ARG A 317 11.47 -20.32 -14.07
N ARG A 318 12.40 -19.35 -14.16
CA ARG A 318 13.18 -19.02 -15.35
C ARG A 318 14.64 -19.48 -15.25
N ARG A 319 14.97 -20.42 -14.35
CA ARG A 319 16.28 -21.08 -14.34
C ARG A 319 16.42 -22.03 -15.52
N PHE A 320 17.63 -22.14 -16.03
CA PHE A 320 17.94 -22.97 -17.19
C PHE A 320 17.96 -24.45 -16.83
N ASN A 321 18.62 -24.81 -15.73
CA ASN A 321 18.76 -26.21 -15.31
C ASN A 321 17.62 -26.67 -14.37
N LEU A 322 16.37 -26.56 -14.83
CA LEU A 322 15.22 -27.15 -14.13
C LEU A 322 14.80 -28.45 -14.79
N THR A 323 15.30 -29.58 -14.28
CA THR A 323 14.79 -30.91 -14.63
C THR A 323 13.62 -31.27 -13.69
N GLY A 324 12.42 -30.76 -13.97
CA GLY A 324 11.17 -31.18 -13.29
C GLY A 324 10.36 -30.07 -12.61
N GLU A 325 9.12 -30.41 -12.21
CA GLU A 325 8.27 -29.56 -11.37
C GLU A 325 8.93 -29.36 -10.01
N ARG A 326 9.02 -28.11 -9.52
CA ARG A 326 9.35 -27.86 -8.12
C ARG A 326 8.30 -28.55 -7.25
N PRO A 327 8.68 -29.18 -6.12
CA PRO A 327 7.71 -29.68 -5.14
C PRO A 327 6.75 -28.54 -4.74
N PRO A 328 5.51 -28.85 -4.30
CA PRO A 328 4.60 -27.83 -3.79
C PRO A 328 5.30 -26.94 -2.75
N PRO A 329 4.86 -25.69 -2.56
CA PRO A 329 5.50 -24.73 -1.66
C PRO A 329 5.21 -25.12 -0.20
N THR A 330 5.71 -26.27 0.24
CA THR A 330 6.09 -26.47 1.62
C THR A 330 7.52 -25.99 1.69
N LEU A 331 7.73 -24.67 1.81
CA LEU A 331 8.97 -24.18 2.39
C LEU A 331 9.21 -25.04 3.64
N PRO A 332 10.37 -25.72 3.79
CA PRO A 332 10.72 -26.28 5.08
C PRO A 332 10.54 -25.15 6.10
N MET A 333 9.76 -25.39 7.17
CA MET A 333 9.45 -24.43 8.24
C MET A 333 10.69 -24.00 9.05
N ASN A 334 11.90 -24.25 8.53
CA ASN A 334 13.16 -24.07 9.21
C ASN A 334 13.79 -22.75 8.75
N HIS A 335 14.30 -21.99 9.72
CA HIS A 335 14.83 -20.63 9.63
C HIS A 335 16.02 -20.41 8.65
N GLU A 336 16.39 -21.38 7.82
CA GLU A 336 17.65 -21.42 7.05
C GLU A 336 17.47 -21.46 5.52
N VAL A 337 16.25 -21.36 4.99
CA VAL A 337 16.04 -21.43 3.53
C VAL A 337 16.52 -20.14 2.85
N GLY A 338 17.60 -20.24 2.08
CA GLY A 338 18.17 -19.13 1.32
C GLY A 338 17.33 -18.73 0.11
N HIS A 339 16.20 -18.04 0.35
CA HIS A 339 15.33 -17.48 -0.70
C HIS A 339 16.13 -16.80 -1.81
N ALA A 340 17.10 -15.95 -1.44
CA ALA A 340 17.97 -15.30 -2.41
C ALA A 340 18.62 -16.30 -3.39
N GLU A 341 19.32 -17.31 -2.87
CA GLU A 341 20.11 -18.24 -3.68
C GLU A 341 19.28 -19.35 -4.35
N GLN A 342 18.07 -19.64 -3.86
CA GLN A 342 17.24 -20.76 -4.31
C GLN A 342 15.99 -20.34 -5.10
N ASP A 343 15.36 -19.22 -4.73
CA ASP A 343 14.07 -18.79 -5.24
C ASP A 343 14.15 -17.57 -6.18
N MET A 344 15.22 -16.79 -6.09
CA MET A 344 15.51 -15.74 -7.06
C MET A 344 16.37 -16.26 -8.23
N SER A 345 16.29 -15.62 -9.40
CA SER A 345 17.17 -15.87 -10.55
C SER A 345 17.26 -14.65 -11.46
N GLY A 346 17.98 -14.71 -12.57
CA GLY A 346 17.89 -13.70 -13.62
C GLY A 346 18.57 -12.38 -13.27
N LEU A 347 17.83 -11.28 -13.36
CA LEU A 347 18.35 -9.91 -13.29
C LEU A 347 18.55 -9.43 -11.85
N VAL A 348 19.58 -9.95 -11.18
CA VAL A 348 19.93 -9.60 -9.80
C VAL A 348 21.45 -9.45 -9.67
N ILE A 349 21.90 -8.39 -9.01
CA ILE A 349 23.29 -8.18 -8.56
C ILE A 349 23.31 -8.12 -7.05
N GLY A 350 24.19 -8.93 -6.45
CA GLY A 350 24.44 -8.93 -5.01
C GLY A 350 25.53 -7.93 -4.65
N ILE A 351 25.22 -7.05 -3.70
CA ILE A 351 26.11 -5.97 -3.25
C ILE A 351 26.54 -6.26 -1.80
N ARG A 352 27.82 -6.02 -1.50
CA ARG A 352 28.40 -6.08 -0.16
C ARG A 352 29.00 -4.72 0.16
N ALA A 353 28.30 -3.93 0.96
CA ALA A 353 28.80 -2.67 1.48
C ALA A 353 29.52 -2.90 2.81
N ARG A 354 30.78 -2.48 2.90
CA ARG A 354 31.63 -2.61 4.09
C ARG A 354 32.11 -1.26 4.57
N ASN A 355 32.22 -1.08 5.87
CA ASN A 355 32.87 0.08 6.46
C ASN A 355 34.36 0.13 6.04
N ARG A 356 35.01 1.29 6.20
CA ARG A 356 36.42 1.47 5.81
C ARG A 356 37.40 0.57 6.57
N ASP A 357 37.02 0.07 7.73
CA ASP A 357 37.77 -0.93 8.49
C ASP A 357 37.51 -2.38 8.03
N GLY A 358 36.70 -2.57 6.98
CA GLY A 358 36.29 -3.87 6.44
C GLY A 358 35.11 -4.51 7.17
N SER A 359 34.64 -3.92 8.28
CA SER A 359 33.50 -4.44 9.04
C SER A 359 32.18 -4.27 8.27
N ALA A 360 31.19 -5.10 8.61
CA ALA A 360 29.84 -5.01 8.10
C ALA A 360 28.84 -4.52 9.16
N ALA A 361 29.36 -3.96 10.26
CA ALA A 361 28.58 -3.46 11.37
C ALA A 361 27.62 -2.35 10.95
N ILE A 362 26.37 -2.48 11.37
CA ILE A 362 25.29 -1.53 11.13
C ILE A 362 25.33 -0.43 12.21
N ALA A 363 24.92 0.79 11.86
CA ALA A 363 24.83 1.89 12.81
C ALA A 363 23.86 1.57 13.97
N VAL A 364 24.12 2.14 15.15
CA VAL A 364 23.23 2.00 16.31
C VAL A 364 21.91 2.69 16.00
N ILE A 365 20.82 1.91 15.98
CA ILE A 365 19.48 2.44 15.73
C ILE A 365 18.96 3.12 17.01
N PRO A 366 18.50 4.38 16.96
CA PRO A 366 17.88 5.05 18.09
C PRO A 366 16.67 4.28 18.66
N PRO A 367 16.30 4.49 19.94
CA PRO A 367 15.01 4.02 20.45
C PRO A 367 13.87 4.56 19.61
N ALA A 368 12.87 3.71 19.33
CA ALA A 368 11.72 4.12 18.55
C ALA A 368 10.79 5.04 19.35
N GLU A 369 10.23 6.02 18.65
CA GLU A 369 9.21 6.95 19.15
C GLU A 369 7.84 6.62 18.54
N ASP A 370 7.80 6.19 17.27
CA ASP A 370 6.60 5.69 16.61
C ASP A 370 6.57 4.15 16.64
N PHE A 371 5.45 3.57 17.10
CA PHE A 371 5.26 2.12 17.19
C PHE A 371 4.08 1.66 16.33
N VAL A 372 4.36 0.77 15.38
CA VAL A 372 3.35 0.17 14.50
C VAL A 372 3.38 -1.33 14.66
N ARG A 373 2.21 -1.96 14.70
CA ARG A 373 2.07 -3.41 14.69
C ARG A 373 1.26 -3.81 13.48
N VAL A 374 1.71 -4.84 12.75
CA VAL A 374 1.07 -5.34 11.54
C VAL A 374 0.97 -6.85 11.63
N ALA A 375 -0.22 -7.42 11.38
CA ALA A 375 -0.39 -8.84 11.13
C ALA A 375 -0.41 -9.10 9.63
N VAL A 376 0.28 -10.14 9.19
CA VAL A 376 0.15 -10.69 7.85
C VAL A 376 -0.88 -11.79 7.89
N VAL A 377 -1.97 -11.66 7.16
CA VAL A 377 -3.16 -12.50 7.31
C VAL A 377 -3.62 -13.08 5.98
N GLU A 378 -4.37 -14.17 6.03
CA GLU A 378 -4.95 -14.81 4.86
C GLU A 378 -6.46 -15.00 5.01
N LYS A 379 -7.20 -14.90 3.89
CA LYS A 379 -8.62 -15.24 3.82
C LYS A 379 -8.85 -16.27 2.71
N ALA A 380 -9.29 -17.45 3.10
CA ALA A 380 -9.60 -18.53 2.16
C ALA A 380 -10.69 -18.12 1.15
N GLY A 381 -10.52 -18.52 -0.11
CA GLY A 381 -11.52 -18.33 -1.16
C GLY A 381 -11.70 -16.89 -1.64
N TYR A 382 -10.84 -15.94 -1.27
CA TYR A 382 -10.94 -14.55 -1.71
C TYR A 382 -10.83 -14.43 -3.25
N TYR A 383 -9.85 -15.12 -3.84
CA TYR A 383 -9.66 -15.22 -5.31
C TYR A 383 -9.98 -16.64 -5.79
N ALA A 384 -11.08 -17.22 -5.29
CA ALA A 384 -11.44 -18.64 -5.42
C ALA A 384 -10.87 -19.33 -6.69
N PRO A 385 -10.03 -20.37 -6.54
CA PRO A 385 -9.80 -21.16 -5.32
C PRO A 385 -8.67 -20.64 -4.40
N GLU A 386 -7.93 -19.60 -4.81
CA GLU A 386 -6.76 -19.14 -4.05
C GLU A 386 -7.17 -18.24 -2.85
N PRO A 387 -6.39 -18.25 -1.75
CA PRO A 387 -6.60 -17.30 -0.66
C PRO A 387 -6.23 -15.88 -1.09
N GLY A 388 -6.75 -14.88 -0.40
CA GLY A 388 -6.21 -13.53 -0.42
C GLY A 388 -5.28 -13.34 0.77
N PHE A 389 -4.21 -12.56 0.58
CA PHE A 389 -3.26 -12.15 1.61
C PHE A 389 -3.30 -10.64 1.81
N SER A 390 -3.05 -10.17 3.03
CA SER A 390 -2.92 -8.75 3.30
C SER A 390 -2.10 -8.47 4.55
N TYR A 391 -1.60 -7.25 4.65
CA TYR A 391 -1.09 -6.65 5.88
C TYR A 391 -2.20 -5.86 6.57
N VAL A 392 -2.46 -6.20 7.83
CA VAL A 392 -3.49 -5.54 8.66
C VAL A 392 -2.80 -4.89 9.85
N GLN A 393 -2.93 -3.58 9.98
CA GLN A 393 -2.42 -2.86 11.16
C GLN A 393 -3.21 -3.29 12.40
N LEU A 394 -2.50 -3.65 13.47
CA LEU A 394 -3.08 -4.08 14.74
C LEU A 394 -3.14 -2.92 15.73
N THR A 395 -4.28 -2.74 16.36
CA THR A 395 -4.48 -1.93 17.57
C THR A 395 -4.55 -2.89 18.78
N GLY A 396 -3.72 -2.72 19.81
CA GLY A 396 -3.74 -3.58 21.02
C GLY A 396 -3.02 -4.94 20.95
N THR A 397 -3.31 -5.87 21.88
CA THR A 397 -2.52 -7.10 22.15
C THR A 397 -2.76 -8.28 21.22
N GLY A 398 -3.63 -8.18 20.22
CA GLY A 398 -3.64 -9.11 19.09
C GLY A 398 -4.94 -9.89 18.91
N SER A 399 -5.64 -9.57 17.82
CA SER A 399 -6.15 -10.53 16.85
C SER A 399 -6.36 -9.78 15.52
N PRO A 400 -6.20 -10.43 14.36
CA PRO A 400 -6.48 -9.82 13.07
C PRO A 400 -7.93 -9.34 12.93
N VAL A 401 -8.13 -8.19 12.29
CA VAL A 401 -9.46 -7.73 11.84
C VAL A 401 -10.05 -8.77 10.87
N ALA A 402 -11.34 -9.09 11.02
CA ALA A 402 -12.02 -10.18 10.29
C ALA A 402 -12.18 -9.91 8.76
N SER A 403 -12.03 -8.67 8.30
CA SER A 403 -12.06 -8.30 6.88
C SER A 403 -10.67 -8.14 6.28
N LEU A 404 -10.38 -8.89 5.23
CA LEU A 404 -9.15 -8.76 4.44
C LEU A 404 -9.25 -7.53 3.52
N GLU A 405 -8.37 -6.54 3.71
CA GLU A 405 -8.28 -5.35 2.86
C GLU A 405 -7.10 -5.49 1.89
N ILE A 406 -7.34 -5.49 0.59
CA ILE A 406 -6.28 -5.52 -0.43
C ILE A 406 -6.47 -4.29 -1.32
N PRO A 407 -5.46 -3.42 -1.52
CA PRO A 407 -4.17 -3.38 -0.80
C PRO A 407 -4.36 -3.15 0.70
N ALA A 408 -3.30 -3.39 1.48
CA ALA A 408 -3.25 -2.93 2.87
C ALA A 408 -3.46 -1.40 2.96
N ARG A 409 -4.01 -0.94 4.08
CA ARG A 409 -4.11 0.50 4.37
C ARG A 409 -2.72 1.16 4.36
N PRO A 410 -2.64 2.46 4.05
CA PRO A 410 -1.40 3.20 4.17
C PRO A 410 -0.80 3.07 5.57
N LEU A 411 0.44 2.57 5.65
CA LEU A 411 1.25 2.72 6.85
C LEU A 411 1.80 4.15 6.84
N VAL A 412 1.47 4.93 7.87
CA VAL A 412 1.85 6.33 7.95
C VAL A 412 2.97 6.51 8.98
N LEU A 413 4.14 6.96 8.52
CA LEU A 413 5.29 7.31 9.35
C LEU A 413 5.62 8.80 9.21
N ARG A 414 6.60 9.28 9.99
CA ARG A 414 7.05 10.68 9.95
C ARG A 414 8.54 10.77 9.63
N ARG A 415 8.89 11.74 8.80
CA ARG A 415 10.28 12.03 8.45
C ARG A 415 11.07 12.43 9.70
N GLY A 416 12.20 11.76 9.93
CA GLY A 416 13.12 12.02 11.03
C GLY A 416 12.70 11.46 12.38
N VAL A 417 11.56 10.75 12.46
CA VAL A 417 11.09 10.11 13.69
C VAL A 417 11.46 8.63 13.66
N PRO A 418 12.24 8.12 14.63
CA PRO A 418 12.55 6.70 14.71
C PRO A 418 11.28 5.86 14.88
N ALA A 419 11.04 4.94 13.94
CA ALA A 419 9.87 4.08 13.92
C ALA A 419 10.26 2.62 14.15
N GLN A 420 9.43 1.90 14.89
CA GLN A 420 9.48 0.46 15.05
C GLN A 420 8.21 -0.16 14.48
N ILE A 421 8.37 -1.10 13.54
CA ILE A 421 7.25 -1.87 12.99
C ILE A 421 7.44 -3.33 13.38
N THR A 422 6.52 -3.84 14.19
CA THR A 422 6.43 -5.27 14.52
C THR A 422 5.50 -5.95 13.52
N VAL A 423 6.02 -6.91 12.78
CA VAL A 423 5.25 -7.69 11.81
C VAL A 423 5.05 -9.11 12.34
N LEU A 424 3.80 -9.55 12.43
CA LEU A 424 3.42 -10.87 12.92
C LEU A 424 2.84 -11.69 11.76
N ASN A 425 3.45 -12.82 11.44
CA ASN A 425 2.89 -13.70 10.41
C ASN A 425 1.76 -14.55 11.02
N ARG A 426 0.55 -14.40 10.49
CA ARG A 426 -0.65 -15.18 10.86
C ARG A 426 -1.19 -16.01 9.70
N MET A 427 -0.51 -15.99 8.55
CA MET A 427 -0.80 -16.88 7.43
C MET A 427 -0.36 -18.31 7.73
N SER A 428 -0.82 -19.26 6.91
CA SER A 428 -0.37 -20.65 6.94
C SER A 428 1.00 -20.87 6.27
N VAL A 429 1.53 -19.84 5.59
CA VAL A 429 2.79 -19.89 4.84
C VAL A 429 3.80 -18.85 5.34
N ALA A 430 5.10 -19.15 5.18
CA ALA A 430 6.17 -18.21 5.50
C ALA A 430 6.21 -17.03 4.51
N THR A 431 6.72 -15.89 4.96
CA THR A 431 6.85 -14.67 4.15
C THR A 431 8.09 -13.86 4.54
N ALA A 432 8.38 -12.80 3.81
CA ALA A 432 9.31 -11.75 4.20
C ALA A 432 8.75 -10.41 3.72
N VAL A 433 9.15 -9.30 4.36
CA VAL A 433 8.67 -7.96 3.99
C VAL A 433 9.85 -7.15 3.49
N HIS A 434 9.76 -6.67 2.25
CA HIS A 434 10.65 -5.67 1.70
C HIS A 434 10.04 -4.28 1.83
N TRP A 435 10.85 -3.31 2.24
CA TRP A 435 10.48 -1.92 2.46
C TRP A 435 10.97 -1.08 1.29
N HIS A 436 10.22 -1.14 0.20
CA HIS A 436 10.65 -0.63 -1.08
C HIS A 436 10.82 0.90 -1.07
N GLY A 437 12.07 1.32 -1.24
CA GLY A 437 12.48 2.70 -1.46
C GLY A 437 12.67 3.55 -0.22
N ILE A 438 12.54 2.97 0.96
CA ILE A 438 12.90 3.63 2.21
C ILE A 438 14.28 3.18 2.68
N GLU A 439 15.03 4.14 3.18
CA GLU A 439 16.34 3.92 3.76
C GLU A 439 16.22 3.14 5.06
N LEU A 440 16.76 1.91 5.07
CA LEU A 440 16.76 1.05 6.24
C LEU A 440 18.07 1.18 7.02
N GLU A 441 17.94 1.37 8.33
CA GLU A 441 19.02 1.26 9.32
C GLU A 441 19.13 -0.16 9.88
N SER A 442 18.25 -1.07 9.46
CA SER A 442 18.17 -2.46 9.91
C SER A 442 18.48 -3.42 8.77
N PHE A 443 19.02 -4.60 9.09
CA PHE A 443 19.29 -5.65 8.10
C PHE A 443 18.03 -6.37 7.61
N HIS A 444 16.86 -6.12 8.22
CA HIS A 444 15.57 -6.71 7.83
C HIS A 444 14.97 -6.02 6.59
N ASP A 445 15.67 -6.12 5.48
CA ASP A 445 15.30 -5.58 4.17
C ASP A 445 14.43 -6.53 3.33
N GLY A 446 14.14 -7.73 3.84
CA GLY A 446 13.19 -8.67 3.22
C GLY A 446 13.81 -9.76 2.34
N VAL A 447 15.09 -9.67 1.97
CA VAL A 447 15.74 -10.71 1.17
C VAL A 447 16.33 -11.79 2.08
N ALA A 448 15.53 -12.81 2.37
CA ALA A 448 15.93 -13.86 3.30
C ALA A 448 17.17 -14.64 2.80
N GLY A 449 18.13 -14.84 3.70
CA GLY A 449 19.39 -15.54 3.41
C GLY A 449 20.47 -14.72 2.71
N TRP A 450 20.22 -13.44 2.40
CA TRP A 450 21.21 -12.52 1.80
C TRP A 450 21.36 -11.20 2.56
N SER A 451 20.27 -10.44 2.70
CA SER A 451 20.30 -9.14 3.39
C SER A 451 20.75 -9.36 4.84
N GLY A 452 21.69 -8.54 5.31
CA GLY A 452 22.43 -8.89 6.53
C GLY A 452 23.60 -7.96 6.83
N ASP A 453 24.17 -8.11 8.03
CA ASP A 453 25.38 -7.41 8.49
C ASP A 453 26.66 -8.23 8.25
N GLY A 454 26.62 -9.16 7.29
CA GLY A 454 27.72 -10.06 6.97
C GLY A 454 28.00 -11.17 7.99
N ILE A 455 27.42 -11.11 9.19
CA ILE A 455 27.46 -12.18 10.21
C ILE A 455 26.08 -12.84 10.32
N THR A 456 25.04 -12.01 10.41
CA THR A 456 23.64 -12.38 10.53
C THR A 456 22.92 -12.00 9.23
N THR A 457 22.12 -12.92 8.71
CA THR A 457 21.22 -12.66 7.58
C THR A 457 19.77 -12.60 8.07
N ALA A 458 18.95 -11.80 7.41
CA ALA A 458 17.52 -11.75 7.67
C ALA A 458 16.92 -13.14 7.40
N PRO A 459 16.18 -13.73 8.36
CA PRO A 459 15.46 -14.97 8.13
C PRO A 459 14.13 -14.71 7.42
N VAL A 460 13.50 -15.77 6.91
CA VAL A 460 12.07 -15.75 6.59
C VAL A 460 11.26 -15.66 7.88
N ILE A 461 10.04 -15.13 7.80
CA ILE A 461 9.08 -15.05 8.91
C ILE A 461 8.17 -16.28 8.82
N ALA A 462 8.42 -17.28 9.64
CA ALA A 462 7.62 -18.51 9.67
C ALA A 462 6.16 -18.21 10.11
N PRO A 463 5.19 -19.10 9.80
CA PRO A 463 3.85 -19.00 10.36
C PRO A 463 3.88 -18.87 11.88
N GLN A 464 3.03 -17.98 12.43
CA GLN A 464 2.97 -17.61 13.85
C GLN A 464 4.17 -16.84 14.41
N ASP A 465 5.27 -16.74 13.67
CA ASP A 465 6.46 -15.99 14.06
C ASP A 465 6.28 -14.48 13.84
N SER A 466 7.24 -13.70 14.31
CA SER A 466 7.25 -12.24 14.15
C SER A 466 8.67 -11.70 14.01
N PHE A 467 8.80 -10.53 13.41
CA PHE A 467 10.04 -9.77 13.43
C PHE A 467 9.78 -8.29 13.68
N ILE A 468 10.85 -7.57 14.01
CA ILE A 468 10.83 -6.13 14.21
C ILE A 468 11.77 -5.50 13.21
N VAL A 469 11.26 -4.56 12.41
CA VAL A 469 12.09 -3.61 11.70
C VAL A 469 12.12 -2.30 12.48
N ARG A 470 13.28 -1.63 12.44
CA ARG A 470 13.42 -0.25 12.88
C ARG A 470 13.98 0.56 11.73
N MET A 471 13.45 1.76 11.58
CA MET A 471 13.86 2.70 10.55
C MET A 471 13.61 4.12 11.01
N THR A 472 14.45 5.04 10.58
CA THR A 472 14.24 6.48 10.75
C THR A 472 14.09 7.09 9.36
N PRO A 473 12.86 7.28 8.85
CA PRO A 473 12.64 7.73 7.48
C PRO A 473 13.32 9.10 7.23
N PRO A 474 14.34 9.21 6.38
CA PRO A 474 15.04 10.48 6.19
C PRO A 474 14.26 11.43 5.26
N ARG A 475 13.27 10.92 4.52
CA ARG A 475 12.51 11.65 3.51
C ARG A 475 11.01 11.43 3.65
N ALA A 476 10.24 12.47 3.34
CA ALA A 476 8.79 12.40 3.24
C ALA A 476 8.40 12.01 1.81
N GLY A 477 7.32 11.25 1.62
CA GLY A 477 6.93 10.80 0.28
C GLY A 477 6.05 9.54 0.28
N THR A 478 5.87 8.98 -0.91
CA THR A 478 5.14 7.74 -1.16
C THR A 478 6.12 6.60 -1.45
N PHE A 479 6.02 5.53 -0.66
CA PHE A 479 6.83 4.32 -0.71
C PHE A 479 5.92 3.09 -0.72
N ILE A 480 6.50 1.89 -0.81
CA ILE A 480 5.76 0.64 -0.88
C ILE A 480 6.36 -0.34 0.13
N PHE A 481 5.55 -1.24 0.66
CA PHE A 481 6.04 -2.46 1.31
C PHE A 481 5.33 -3.66 0.70
N HIS A 482 6.06 -4.76 0.50
CA HIS A 482 5.50 -5.95 -0.14
C HIS A 482 6.22 -7.24 0.27
N ALA A 483 5.60 -8.38 -0.05
CA ALA A 483 6.20 -9.69 0.09
C ALA A 483 7.51 -9.78 -0.70
N HIS A 484 8.55 -10.37 -0.10
CA HIS A 484 9.82 -10.67 -0.79
C HIS A 484 10.21 -12.15 -0.66
N VAL A 485 9.20 -13.03 -0.70
CA VAL A 485 9.29 -14.50 -0.75
C VAL A 485 8.08 -15.01 -1.52
N ASP A 486 8.29 -15.96 -2.44
CA ASP A 486 7.25 -16.48 -3.35
C ASP A 486 6.45 -15.32 -4.01
N ASP A 487 7.18 -14.31 -4.49
CA ASP A 487 6.68 -12.99 -4.90
C ASP A 487 5.55 -13.11 -5.92
N MET A 488 5.76 -13.99 -6.92
CA MET A 488 4.78 -14.31 -7.96
C MET A 488 3.43 -14.78 -7.42
N ARG A 489 3.40 -15.41 -6.24
CA ARG A 489 2.17 -15.87 -5.60
C ARG A 489 1.69 -14.86 -4.57
N GLN A 490 2.54 -14.46 -3.63
CA GLN A 490 2.12 -13.64 -2.49
C GLN A 490 1.69 -12.24 -2.94
N MET A 491 2.40 -11.62 -3.89
CA MET A 491 1.98 -10.35 -4.46
C MET A 491 0.71 -10.51 -5.30
N ALA A 492 0.60 -11.53 -6.16
CA ALA A 492 -0.62 -11.77 -6.94
C ALA A 492 -1.89 -11.90 -6.08
N LEU A 493 -1.71 -12.35 -4.84
CA LEU A 493 -2.79 -12.59 -3.89
C LEU A 493 -2.96 -11.46 -2.86
N GLY A 494 -2.27 -10.32 -3.01
CA GLY A 494 -2.57 -9.10 -2.26
C GLY A 494 -1.56 -8.65 -1.22
N LEU A 495 -0.41 -9.34 -1.10
CA LEU A 495 0.56 -9.05 -0.05
C LEU A 495 1.49 -7.86 -0.38
N TYR A 496 0.90 -6.66 -0.36
CA TYR A 496 1.54 -5.36 -0.59
C TYR A 496 0.74 -4.21 0.06
N GLY A 497 1.37 -3.05 0.23
CA GLY A 497 0.69 -1.84 0.70
C GLY A 497 1.49 -0.55 0.49
N PRO A 498 0.82 0.61 0.58
CA PRO A 498 1.45 1.92 0.53
C PRO A 498 2.11 2.29 1.87
N LEU A 499 3.35 2.76 1.84
CA LEU A 499 4.03 3.37 2.98
C LEU A 499 4.13 4.88 2.74
N ILE A 500 3.46 5.69 3.55
CA ILE A 500 3.44 7.15 3.43
C ILE A 500 4.28 7.74 4.55
N VAL A 501 5.30 8.51 4.18
CA VAL A 501 6.08 9.28 5.15
C VAL A 501 5.68 10.74 5.07
N LEU A 502 5.16 11.29 6.16
CA LEU A 502 4.74 12.67 6.25
C LEU A 502 5.92 13.59 6.60
N PRO A 503 5.93 14.85 6.12
CA PRO A 503 6.86 15.85 6.63
C PRO A 503 6.58 16.14 8.12
N PRO A 504 7.55 16.71 8.85
CA PRO A 504 7.34 17.12 10.24
C PRO A 504 6.11 18.03 10.37
N GLY A 505 5.20 17.71 11.31
CA GLY A 505 3.94 18.44 11.51
C GLY A 505 2.87 18.19 10.44
N GLY A 506 3.15 17.40 9.41
CA GLY A 506 2.17 16.98 8.41
C GLY A 506 1.19 15.97 8.97
N GLN A 507 -0.03 16.00 8.44
CA GLN A 507 -1.07 14.99 8.67
C GLN A 507 -1.43 14.35 7.33
N PHE A 508 -1.75 13.06 7.35
CA PHE A 508 -2.30 12.38 6.20
C PHE A 508 -3.80 12.66 6.19
N ASP A 509 -4.30 13.31 5.13
CA ASP A 509 -5.71 13.66 5.01
C ASP A 509 -6.34 12.83 3.87
N PRO A 510 -7.09 11.76 4.17
CA PRO A 510 -7.69 10.90 3.15
C PRO A 510 -8.66 11.63 2.21
N SER A 511 -9.15 12.82 2.56
CA SER A 511 -10.00 13.63 1.68
C SER A 511 -9.20 14.42 0.62
N ARG A 512 -7.87 14.55 0.83
CA ARG A 512 -6.96 15.36 0.00
C ARG A 512 -5.77 14.58 -0.54
N ASP A 513 -5.40 13.47 0.10
CA ASP A 513 -4.34 12.54 -0.26
C ASP A 513 -4.92 11.23 -0.80
N HIS A 514 -4.98 11.12 -2.13
CA HIS A 514 -5.59 9.98 -2.81
C HIS A 514 -4.52 9.01 -3.28
N VAL A 515 -4.57 7.76 -2.82
CA VAL A 515 -3.65 6.68 -3.25
C VAL A 515 -4.30 5.84 -4.35
N PHE A 516 -3.60 5.68 -5.46
CA PHE A 516 -3.96 4.81 -6.58
C PHE A 516 -2.87 3.75 -6.75
N LEU A 517 -3.14 2.56 -6.23
CA LEU A 517 -2.23 1.42 -6.29
C LEU A 517 -2.74 0.42 -7.33
N VAL A 518 -1.95 0.20 -8.37
CA VAL A 518 -2.23 -0.78 -9.42
C VAL A 518 -1.52 -2.08 -9.13
N SER A 519 -2.25 -3.18 -9.23
CA SER A 519 -1.76 -4.52 -8.91
C SER A 519 -2.52 -5.60 -9.68
N GLN A 520 -1.90 -6.78 -9.75
CA GLN A 520 -2.58 -7.98 -10.23
C GLN A 520 -3.51 -8.54 -9.15
N MET A 521 -4.66 -9.05 -9.55
CA MET A 521 -5.68 -9.64 -8.68
C MET A 521 -5.89 -11.12 -9.02
N GLY A 522 -5.32 -12.01 -8.20
CA GLY A 522 -5.43 -13.44 -8.39
C GLY A 522 -4.38 -14.03 -9.35
N ARG A 523 -4.50 -15.33 -9.62
CA ARG A 523 -3.57 -16.11 -10.46
C ARG A 523 -4.31 -16.91 -11.53
N GLY A 524 -3.62 -17.21 -12.62
CA GLY A 524 -4.16 -18.04 -13.70
C GLY A 524 -4.99 -17.24 -14.71
N PRO A 525 -5.83 -17.92 -15.52
CA PRO A 525 -6.54 -17.29 -16.65
C PRO A 525 -7.57 -16.25 -16.26
N THR A 526 -8.02 -16.25 -15.01
CA THR A 526 -8.99 -15.29 -14.45
C THR A 526 -8.32 -14.15 -13.68
N ALA A 527 -6.99 -14.12 -13.65
CA ALA A 527 -6.25 -13.03 -13.01
C ALA A 527 -6.38 -11.76 -13.86
N GLY A 528 -6.88 -10.70 -13.24
CA GLY A 528 -7.01 -9.39 -13.86
C GLY A 528 -6.13 -8.34 -13.22
N MET A 529 -6.16 -7.13 -13.74
CA MET A 529 -5.57 -5.95 -13.10
C MET A 529 -6.64 -5.14 -12.38
N GLY A 530 -6.24 -4.54 -11.25
CA GLY A 530 -7.13 -3.69 -10.47
C GLY A 530 -6.43 -2.44 -9.98
N VAL A 531 -7.24 -1.46 -9.59
CA VAL A 531 -6.80 -0.29 -8.83
C VAL A 531 -7.39 -0.41 -7.44
N ASN A 532 -6.54 -0.28 -6.41
CA ASN A 532 -6.93 -0.41 -5.00
C ASN A 532 -7.73 -1.69 -4.73
N GLY A 533 -7.30 -2.81 -5.34
CA GLY A 533 -7.90 -4.14 -5.13
C GLY A 533 -9.21 -4.40 -5.88
N SER A 534 -9.62 -3.53 -6.80
CA SER A 534 -10.84 -3.70 -7.59
C SER A 534 -10.61 -3.55 -9.09
N ALA A 535 -11.20 -4.44 -9.89
CA ALA A 535 -11.30 -4.31 -11.36
C ALA A 535 -12.32 -3.23 -11.76
N THR A 536 -13.26 -2.93 -10.86
CA THR A 536 -14.32 -1.93 -11.03
C THR A 536 -14.35 -1.05 -9.77
N PRO A 537 -13.37 -0.14 -9.59
CA PRO A 537 -13.32 0.74 -8.44
C PRO A 537 -14.64 1.52 -8.27
N ALA A 538 -15.12 1.64 -7.03
CA ALA A 538 -16.30 2.45 -6.76
C ALA A 538 -16.03 3.93 -7.14
N PRO A 539 -17.05 4.68 -7.61
CA PRO A 539 -16.90 6.10 -7.83
C PRO A 539 -16.45 6.81 -6.55
N MET A 540 -15.47 7.71 -6.67
CA MET A 540 -14.99 8.52 -5.55
C MET A 540 -15.55 9.95 -5.64
N SER A 541 -15.76 10.59 -4.49
CA SER A 541 -16.17 12.00 -4.41
C SER A 541 -15.07 12.82 -3.75
N ILE A 542 -14.71 13.96 -4.36
CA ILE A 542 -13.68 14.87 -3.84
C ILE A 542 -14.09 16.32 -3.97
N ASP A 543 -13.50 17.21 -3.17
CA ASP A 543 -13.79 18.64 -3.21
C ASP A 543 -13.23 19.31 -4.48
N ALA A 544 -14.07 20.00 -5.25
CA ALA A 544 -13.60 20.80 -6.37
C ALA A 544 -12.93 22.11 -5.91
N GLY A 545 -12.08 22.69 -6.75
CA GLY A 545 -11.51 24.02 -6.52
C GLY A 545 -10.38 24.08 -5.48
N VAL A 546 -9.99 22.95 -4.90
CA VAL A 546 -8.90 22.86 -3.91
C VAL A 546 -7.82 21.83 -4.34
N PRO A 547 -6.52 22.03 -4.04
CA PRO A 547 -5.44 21.16 -4.53
C PRO A 547 -5.42 19.76 -3.90
N HIS A 548 -5.62 18.70 -4.67
CA HIS A 548 -5.52 17.31 -4.22
C HIS A 548 -4.17 16.72 -4.56
N ARG A 549 -3.61 15.91 -3.67
CA ARG A 549 -2.42 15.10 -3.91
C ARG A 549 -2.83 13.71 -4.39
N MET A 550 -2.41 13.36 -5.60
CA MET A 550 -2.63 12.06 -6.23
C MET A 550 -1.34 11.25 -6.16
N ARG A 551 -1.36 10.11 -5.48
CA ARG A 551 -0.20 9.23 -5.24
C ARG A 551 -0.37 7.94 -6.03
N PHE A 552 0.47 7.74 -7.02
CA PHE A 552 0.41 6.58 -7.92
C PHE A 552 1.47 5.57 -7.53
N ILE A 553 1.06 4.31 -7.43
CA ILE A 553 1.91 3.17 -7.12
C ILE A 553 1.62 2.08 -8.14
N ASN A 554 2.64 1.50 -8.74
CA ASN A 554 2.50 0.27 -9.51
C ASN A 554 3.28 -0.85 -8.83
N ILE A 555 2.56 -1.84 -8.32
CA ILE A 555 3.13 -3.04 -7.69
C ILE A 555 2.70 -4.31 -8.43
N SER A 556 2.31 -4.16 -9.69
CA SER A 556 1.99 -5.30 -10.55
C SER A 556 3.22 -6.18 -10.76
N ILE A 557 2.97 -7.44 -11.12
CA ILE A 557 4.03 -8.43 -11.25
C ILE A 557 4.91 -8.18 -12.48
N GLN A 558 4.33 -7.64 -13.56
CA GLN A 558 4.94 -7.59 -14.91
C GLN A 558 4.47 -6.42 -15.78
N HIS A 559 3.41 -5.70 -15.40
CA HIS A 559 2.71 -4.81 -16.32
C HIS A 559 2.93 -3.35 -15.96
N ASP A 560 3.40 -2.59 -16.95
CA ASP A 560 3.30 -1.13 -16.92
C ASP A 560 1.83 -0.73 -16.84
N ALA A 561 1.55 0.38 -16.17
CA ALA A 561 0.22 1.00 -16.16
C ALA A 561 0.31 2.42 -16.73
N THR A 562 -0.72 2.84 -17.45
CA THR A 562 -0.87 4.23 -17.90
C THR A 562 -2.09 4.85 -17.23
N PHE A 563 -1.85 5.83 -16.37
CA PHE A 563 -2.91 6.65 -15.79
C PHE A 563 -3.16 7.86 -16.68
N THR A 564 -4.40 8.08 -17.09
CA THR A 564 -4.83 9.30 -17.79
C THR A 564 -6.06 9.90 -17.14
N LEU A 565 -5.97 11.15 -16.72
CA LEU A 565 -7.09 11.89 -16.12
C LEU A 565 -7.80 12.74 -17.18
N PHE A 566 -9.12 12.60 -17.26
CA PHE A 566 -10.00 13.32 -18.16
C PHE A 566 -11.05 14.12 -17.40
N SER A 567 -11.42 15.26 -17.98
CA SER A 567 -12.69 15.94 -17.71
C SER A 567 -13.51 15.85 -19.00
N ASP A 568 -14.67 15.21 -18.93
CA ASP A 568 -15.41 14.72 -20.11
C ASP A 568 -14.50 13.88 -21.04
N SER A 569 -14.25 14.36 -22.26
CA SER A 569 -13.35 13.75 -23.24
C SER A 569 -11.99 14.44 -23.36
N SER A 570 -11.75 15.50 -22.57
CA SER A 570 -10.53 16.30 -22.63
C SER A 570 -9.53 15.86 -21.56
N MET A 571 -8.29 15.58 -21.98
CA MET A 571 -7.21 15.24 -21.05
C MET A 571 -6.87 16.45 -20.18
N MET A 572 -6.79 16.21 -18.87
CA MET A 572 -6.46 17.23 -17.88
C MET A 572 -4.95 17.50 -17.79
N SER A 573 -4.56 18.37 -16.87
CA SER A 573 -3.17 18.58 -16.49
C SER A 573 -3.00 18.49 -14.98
N TRP A 574 -1.85 18.01 -14.54
CA TRP A 574 -1.46 17.94 -13.13
C TRP A 574 -0.02 18.45 -12.96
N ARG A 575 0.36 18.82 -11.74
CA ARG A 575 1.71 19.25 -11.40
C ARG A 575 2.48 18.11 -10.74
N ALA A 576 3.64 17.75 -11.28
CA ALA A 576 4.47 16.71 -10.66
C ALA A 576 5.05 17.22 -9.33
N ILE A 577 4.99 16.41 -8.28
CA ILE A 577 5.53 16.72 -6.94
C ILE A 577 6.76 15.88 -6.65
N ALA A 578 6.65 14.55 -6.74
CA ALA A 578 7.70 13.63 -6.33
C ALA A 578 7.73 12.38 -7.22
N LYS A 579 8.89 11.72 -7.26
CA LYS A 579 9.07 10.34 -7.77
C LYS A 579 9.82 9.54 -6.74
N ASP A 580 9.37 8.33 -6.42
CA ASP A 580 10.00 7.41 -5.45
C ASP A 580 10.28 8.06 -4.08
N GLY A 581 9.31 8.85 -3.60
CA GLY A 581 9.42 9.62 -2.37
C GLY A 581 10.52 10.69 -2.35
N ALA A 582 11.08 11.06 -3.50
CA ALA A 582 11.99 12.19 -3.67
C ALA A 582 11.25 13.36 -4.31
N ASP A 583 11.22 14.50 -3.60
CA ASP A 583 10.65 15.74 -4.13
C ASP A 583 11.37 16.15 -5.42
N LEU A 584 10.59 16.53 -6.43
CA LEU A 584 11.14 17.05 -7.67
C LEU A 584 11.66 18.47 -7.45
N PRO A 585 12.84 18.79 -8.00
CA PRO A 585 13.38 20.14 -7.93
C PRO A 585 12.43 21.13 -8.65
N PRO A 586 12.44 22.44 -8.31
CA PRO A 586 11.50 23.42 -8.86
C PRO A 586 11.41 23.44 -10.39
N GLY A 587 12.51 23.20 -11.12
CA GLY A 587 12.53 23.12 -12.58
C GLY A 587 11.88 21.87 -13.19
N ARG A 588 11.52 20.88 -12.38
CA ARG A 588 10.86 19.63 -12.79
C ARG A 588 9.48 19.42 -12.15
N ALA A 589 9.18 20.16 -11.09
CA ALA A 589 7.85 20.23 -10.49
C ALA A 589 6.89 21.08 -11.35
N VAL A 590 6.71 20.69 -12.61
CA VAL A 590 5.99 21.43 -13.63
C VAL A 590 4.60 20.85 -13.89
N THR A 591 3.67 21.70 -14.29
CA THR A 591 2.35 21.28 -14.76
C THR A 591 2.44 20.78 -16.19
N GLY A 592 1.90 19.60 -16.45
CA GLY A 592 1.86 19.00 -17.77
C GLY A 592 0.62 18.12 -17.97
N PRO A 593 0.48 17.50 -19.15
CA PRO A 593 -0.63 16.59 -19.43
C PRO A 593 -0.77 15.51 -18.36
N ALA A 594 -2.00 15.25 -17.94
CA ALA A 594 -2.31 14.29 -16.90
C ALA A 594 -2.29 12.85 -17.45
N ARG A 595 -1.12 12.44 -17.97
CA ARG A 595 -0.82 11.11 -18.49
C ARG A 595 0.51 10.61 -17.93
N LEU A 596 0.48 9.54 -17.14
CA LEU A 596 1.64 8.93 -16.51
C LEU A 596 1.76 7.48 -16.95
N VAL A 597 2.92 7.10 -17.49
CA VAL A 597 3.31 5.68 -17.63
C VAL A 597 4.17 5.34 -16.42
N ILE A 598 3.79 4.29 -15.70
CA ILE A 598 4.44 3.87 -14.46
C ILE A 598 4.76 2.38 -14.53
N ALA A 599 6.03 2.03 -14.34
CA ALA A 599 6.51 0.65 -14.34
C ALA A 599 6.36 0.01 -12.94
N PRO A 600 6.37 -1.33 -12.82
CA PRO A 600 6.42 -2.01 -11.52
C PRO A 600 7.54 -1.48 -10.62
N GLY A 601 7.22 -1.21 -9.36
CA GLY A 601 8.16 -0.69 -8.35
C GLY A 601 8.39 0.82 -8.42
N GLU A 602 7.67 1.57 -9.25
CA GLU A 602 7.75 3.04 -9.25
C GLU A 602 6.61 3.67 -8.44
N THR A 603 6.89 4.84 -7.84
CA THR A 603 5.87 5.71 -7.26
C THR A 603 5.98 7.13 -7.78
N TYR A 604 4.85 7.81 -7.92
CA TYR A 604 4.79 9.21 -8.32
C TYR A 604 3.72 9.97 -7.56
N ASP A 605 4.02 11.20 -7.18
CA ASP A 605 3.05 12.10 -6.57
C ASP A 605 2.80 13.29 -7.49
N PHE A 606 1.52 13.62 -7.67
CA PHE A 606 1.06 14.77 -8.43
C PHE A 606 0.09 15.61 -7.61
N GLU A 607 -0.02 16.88 -7.96
CA GLU A 607 -1.05 17.79 -7.46
C GLU A 607 -1.99 18.19 -8.58
N VAL A 608 -3.30 18.15 -8.29
CA VAL A 608 -4.34 18.51 -9.24
C VAL A 608 -5.47 19.25 -8.54
N THR A 609 -6.02 20.28 -9.18
CA THR A 609 -7.24 20.94 -8.73
C THR A 609 -8.34 20.63 -9.73
N LEU A 610 -9.38 19.92 -9.32
CA LEU A 610 -10.49 19.56 -10.19
C LEU A 610 -11.54 20.68 -10.21
N LYS A 611 -12.15 20.89 -11.38
CA LYS A 611 -13.36 21.72 -11.49
C LYS A 611 -14.58 20.92 -11.03
N PRO A 612 -15.67 21.55 -10.61
CA PRO A 612 -16.90 20.82 -10.33
C PRO A 612 -17.37 20.02 -11.53
N GLY A 613 -17.84 18.80 -11.30
CA GLY A 613 -18.34 17.89 -12.33
C GLY A 613 -17.74 16.48 -12.26
N ALA A 614 -18.14 15.66 -13.22
CA ALA A 614 -17.62 14.30 -13.37
C ALA A 614 -16.27 14.33 -14.09
N HIS A 615 -15.31 13.60 -13.54
CA HIS A 615 -14.00 13.33 -14.13
C HIS A 615 -13.79 11.83 -14.18
N ARG A 616 -12.86 11.42 -15.03
CA ARG A 616 -12.60 10.01 -15.30
C ARG A 616 -11.10 9.76 -15.29
N MET A 617 -10.65 8.84 -14.45
CA MET A 617 -9.28 8.34 -14.50
C MET A 617 -9.28 6.99 -15.21
N ALA A 618 -8.73 6.98 -16.43
CA ALA A 618 -8.50 5.75 -17.18
C ALA A 618 -7.15 5.17 -16.76
N VAL A 619 -7.13 3.87 -16.51
CA VAL A 619 -5.93 3.11 -16.17
C VAL A 619 -5.77 1.99 -17.19
N GLU A 620 -4.86 2.19 -18.14
CA GLU A 620 -4.59 1.24 -19.22
C GLU A 620 -3.42 0.34 -18.82
N SER A 621 -3.61 -0.98 -18.90
CA SER A 621 -2.59 -1.99 -18.63
C SER A 621 -2.78 -3.17 -19.61
N ASN A 622 -2.65 -4.41 -19.17
CA ASN A 622 -3.14 -5.59 -19.90
C ASN A 622 -4.69 -5.67 -19.91
N GLU A 623 -5.34 -5.03 -18.94
CA GLU A 623 -6.78 -4.81 -18.82
C GLU A 623 -7.03 -3.33 -18.47
N ASP A 624 -8.11 -2.77 -19.01
CA ASP A 624 -8.47 -1.38 -18.79
C ASP A 624 -9.37 -1.27 -17.55
N VAL A 625 -8.95 -0.42 -16.61
CA VAL A 625 -9.72 -0.09 -15.40
C VAL A 625 -10.11 1.39 -15.47
N GLU A 626 -11.32 1.70 -15.01
CA GLU A 626 -11.82 3.07 -14.97
C GLU A 626 -12.25 3.46 -13.56
N ILE A 627 -11.90 4.68 -13.17
CA ILE A 627 -12.32 5.29 -11.90
C ILE A 627 -13.12 6.54 -12.22
N LEU A 628 -14.37 6.57 -11.76
CA LEU A 628 -15.22 7.75 -11.84
C LEU A 628 -14.94 8.65 -10.63
N ILE A 629 -14.67 9.94 -10.88
CA ILE A 629 -14.35 10.92 -9.85
C ILE A 629 -15.38 12.04 -9.94
N ASN A 630 -16.24 12.14 -8.94
CA ASN A 630 -17.21 13.23 -8.81
C ASN A 630 -16.55 14.36 -8.03
N ALA A 631 -16.09 15.39 -8.74
CA ALA A 631 -15.59 16.60 -8.10
C ALA A 631 -16.79 17.48 -7.73
N LEU A 632 -17.11 17.54 -6.46
CA LEU A 632 -18.27 18.28 -5.98
C LEU A 632 -17.92 19.75 -5.91
N ALA A 633 -18.74 20.62 -6.50
CA ALA A 633 -18.59 22.06 -6.30
C ALA A 633 -18.53 22.31 -4.79
N LEU A 634 -17.49 23.01 -4.34
CA LEU A 634 -17.63 23.75 -3.10
C LEU A 634 -18.87 24.62 -3.30
N ALA A 635 -19.92 24.35 -2.54
CA ALA A 635 -21.21 25.00 -2.73
C ALA A 635 -20.99 26.52 -2.74
N GLN A 636 -21.19 27.17 -3.90
CA GLN A 636 -21.37 28.62 -3.95
C GLN A 636 -22.71 28.89 -3.30
N ASP A 637 -22.68 29.33 -2.04
CA ASP A 637 -23.79 29.93 -1.30
C ASP A 637 -25.18 29.37 -1.63
N ALA A 638 -25.36 28.05 -1.43
CA ALA A 638 -26.54 27.65 -0.70
C ALA A 638 -26.12 27.73 0.76
N ALA A 639 -26.75 28.61 1.53
CA ALA A 639 -26.66 28.60 2.97
C ALA A 639 -27.29 27.30 3.54
N THR A 640 -26.71 26.14 3.25
CA THR A 640 -26.44 25.17 4.30
C THR A 640 -25.37 25.84 5.15
N PRO A 641 -25.68 26.28 6.38
CA PRO A 641 -24.70 26.99 7.15
C PRO A 641 -23.48 26.08 7.28
N ASN A 642 -22.33 26.57 6.82
CA ASN A 642 -21.03 26.14 7.30
C ASN A 642 -21.04 26.42 8.80
N ARG A 643 -21.67 25.53 9.56
CA ARG A 643 -21.44 25.43 10.97
C ARG A 643 -20.10 24.74 11.06
N SER A 644 -19.11 25.47 11.53
CA SER A 644 -18.09 24.85 12.36
C SER A 644 -18.86 24.15 13.48
N VAL A 645 -19.14 22.87 13.29
CA VAL A 645 -19.78 22.07 14.32
C VAL A 645 -18.67 21.73 15.31
N PRO A 646 -18.70 22.30 16.53
CA PRO A 646 -17.57 22.20 17.44
C PRO A 646 -17.37 20.76 17.94
N GLY A 647 -16.14 20.45 18.33
CA GLY A 647 -15.85 19.24 19.08
C GLY A 647 -15.89 17.94 18.28
N ARG A 648 -15.84 16.83 19.01
CA ARG A 648 -15.93 15.46 18.46
C ARG A 648 -17.20 14.80 18.98
N ILE A 649 -17.76 13.87 18.22
CA ILE A 649 -18.87 13.03 18.65
C ILE A 649 -18.33 11.62 18.81
N ALA A 650 -18.49 11.04 20.00
CA ALA A 650 -18.34 9.60 20.20
C ALA A 650 -19.70 8.93 20.06
N PHE A 651 -19.79 7.74 19.49
CA PHE A 651 -21.07 7.06 19.29
C PHE A 651 -20.90 5.55 19.19
N THR A 652 -21.98 4.82 19.42
CA THR A 652 -22.03 3.37 19.26
C THR A 652 -22.35 3.02 17.82
N ARG A 653 -21.59 2.10 17.21
CA ARG A 653 -21.88 1.56 15.87
C ARG A 653 -21.82 0.04 15.85
N VAL A 654 -22.86 -0.59 15.29
CA VAL A 654 -22.91 -2.04 15.10
C VAL A 654 -22.12 -2.45 13.86
N ARG A 655 -21.29 -3.50 13.96
CA ARG A 655 -20.47 -3.95 12.82
C ARG A 655 -21.28 -4.59 11.69
N GLU A 656 -20.82 -4.39 10.46
CA GLU A 656 -21.43 -4.93 9.23
C GLU A 656 -20.81 -6.25 8.75
N ASP A 657 -19.73 -6.71 9.39
CA ASP A 657 -18.91 -7.86 8.97
C ASP A 657 -19.39 -9.22 9.52
N VAL A 658 -20.51 -9.26 10.25
CA VAL A 658 -21.11 -10.48 10.81
C VAL A 658 -22.07 -11.11 9.79
N THR A 659 -21.59 -12.09 9.02
CA THR A 659 -22.27 -12.63 7.82
C THR A 659 -23.28 -13.77 8.05
N GLN A 660 -23.79 -14.01 9.27
CA GLN A 660 -24.81 -15.05 9.48
C GLN A 660 -26.24 -14.46 9.58
N PRO A 661 -27.19 -14.86 8.70
CA PRO A 661 -28.58 -14.49 8.83
C PRO A 661 -29.18 -15.19 10.06
N GLY A 662 -29.39 -14.45 11.15
CA GLY A 662 -30.11 -14.93 12.33
C GLY A 662 -29.43 -14.70 13.67
N ASP A 663 -28.16 -14.29 13.69
CA ASP A 663 -27.43 -13.99 14.93
C ASP A 663 -27.24 -12.48 15.07
N TYR A 664 -28.30 -11.78 15.46
CA TYR A 664 -28.26 -10.35 15.81
C TYR A 664 -27.71 -10.13 17.23
N ARG A 665 -26.82 -11.00 17.71
CA ARG A 665 -26.09 -10.79 18.96
C ARG A 665 -24.90 -9.88 18.68
N LEU A 666 -25.28 -8.61 18.60
CA LEU A 666 -24.58 -7.35 18.78
C LEU A 666 -23.09 -7.49 19.18
N GLU A 667 -22.21 -6.92 18.34
CA GLU A 667 -20.87 -6.45 18.72
C GLU A 667 -20.86 -4.94 18.41
N ALA A 668 -21.55 -4.17 19.24
CA ALA A 668 -21.60 -2.72 19.11
C ALA A 668 -20.30 -2.11 19.63
N GLU A 669 -19.71 -1.16 18.89
CA GLU A 669 -18.38 -0.63 19.19
C GLU A 669 -18.43 0.89 19.33
N ILE A 670 -17.52 1.46 20.13
CA ILE A 670 -17.35 2.91 20.27
C ILE A 670 -16.60 3.43 19.05
N TRP A 671 -17.16 4.45 18.41
CA TRP A 671 -16.57 5.23 17.34
C TRP A 671 -16.45 6.69 17.77
N VAL A 672 -15.55 7.43 17.13
CA VAL A 672 -15.43 8.88 17.25
C VAL A 672 -15.39 9.50 15.86
N MET A 673 -16.07 10.61 15.67
CA MET A 673 -16.06 11.45 14.47
C MET A 673 -15.95 12.92 14.86
N ASN A 674 -15.69 13.79 13.88
CA ASN A 674 -15.82 15.24 14.05
C ASN A 674 -17.30 15.61 14.22
N GLY A 675 -17.57 16.76 14.84
CA GLY A 675 -18.94 17.23 15.06
C GLY A 675 -19.78 17.37 13.79
N ASP A 676 -19.15 17.55 12.63
CA ASP A 676 -19.79 17.61 11.30
C ASP A 676 -20.06 16.24 10.65
N GLY A 677 -19.71 15.14 11.34
CA GLY A 677 -19.88 13.77 10.85
C GLY A 677 -18.69 13.21 10.06
N THR A 678 -17.62 14.00 9.85
CA THR A 678 -16.40 13.56 9.14
C THR A 678 -15.43 12.79 10.06
N ASP A 679 -14.43 12.12 9.48
CA ASP A 679 -13.36 11.41 10.23
C ASP A 679 -13.87 10.36 11.25
N ALA A 680 -14.96 9.65 10.92
CA ALA A 680 -15.47 8.57 11.76
C ALA A 680 -14.47 7.40 11.84
N ARG A 681 -13.93 7.15 13.03
CA ARG A 681 -12.99 6.07 13.33
C ARG A 681 -13.45 5.24 14.53
N ARG A 682 -13.26 3.93 14.45
CA ARG A 682 -13.53 2.99 15.56
C ARG A 682 -12.47 3.15 16.65
N LEU A 683 -12.90 3.15 17.91
CA LEU A 683 -12.05 3.23 19.09
C LEU A 683 -11.88 1.88 19.79
N THR A 684 -12.95 1.10 19.93
CA THR A 684 -12.94 -0.19 20.63
C THR A 684 -12.92 -1.36 19.64
N PHE A 685 -12.25 -2.45 20.01
CA PHE A 685 -12.04 -3.62 19.15
C PHE A 685 -12.14 -4.89 20.00
N ASN A 686 -13.30 -5.13 20.58
CA ASN A 686 -13.51 -6.22 21.53
C ASN A 686 -14.69 -7.12 21.09
N THR A 687 -15.07 -8.07 21.95
CA THR A 687 -16.21 -8.98 21.73
C THR A 687 -17.34 -8.66 22.71
N SER A 688 -17.49 -7.39 23.08
CA SER A 688 -18.59 -6.89 23.91
C SER A 688 -19.49 -5.95 23.12
N ASP A 689 -20.67 -5.70 23.67
CA ASP A 689 -21.48 -4.56 23.25
C ASP A 689 -21.09 -3.33 24.04
N ASP A 690 -20.51 -2.36 23.36
CA ASP A 690 -20.07 -1.10 23.92
C ASP A 690 -21.10 0.00 23.62
N PHE A 691 -21.64 0.62 24.67
CA PHE A 691 -22.74 1.60 24.61
C PHE A 691 -22.74 2.55 25.80
N GLY A 692 -23.58 3.59 25.71
CA GLY A 692 -23.75 4.58 26.77
C GLY A 692 -22.44 5.31 27.04
N ILE A 693 -22.14 6.30 26.20
CA ILE A 693 -20.84 6.96 26.16
C ILE A 693 -20.94 8.29 26.88
N ALA A 694 -19.88 8.71 27.56
CA ALA A 694 -19.73 10.08 28.05
C ALA A 694 -18.27 10.54 27.98
N TRP A 695 -18.07 11.79 27.56
CA TRP A 695 -16.76 12.44 27.57
C TRP A 695 -16.40 12.96 28.95
N SER A 696 -15.11 12.87 29.30
CA SER A 696 -14.58 13.64 30.42
C SER A 696 -14.68 15.15 30.10
N PRO A 697 -14.82 16.02 31.11
CA PRO A 697 -15.01 17.47 30.91
C PRO A 697 -13.88 18.19 30.17
N ASP A 698 -12.67 17.60 30.18
CA ASP A 698 -11.49 18.08 29.44
C ASP A 698 -11.40 17.49 28.03
N GLY A 699 -12.35 16.65 27.63
CA GLY A 699 -12.38 15.95 26.35
C GLY A 699 -11.26 14.93 26.16
N SER A 700 -10.49 14.58 27.19
CA SER A 700 -9.31 13.73 27.05
C SER A 700 -9.61 12.23 27.17
N ARG A 701 -10.74 11.85 27.78
CA ARG A 701 -11.13 10.47 28.05
C ARG A 701 -12.60 10.24 27.75
N LEU A 702 -12.95 8.99 27.48
CA LEU A 702 -14.33 8.52 27.36
C LEU A 702 -14.59 7.48 28.44
N VAL A 703 -15.79 7.49 29.01
CA VAL A 703 -16.33 6.38 29.80
C VAL A 703 -17.49 5.76 29.03
N PHE A 704 -17.57 4.44 29.02
CA PHE A 704 -18.65 3.71 28.36
C PHE A 704 -18.99 2.41 29.09
N GLY A 705 -20.20 1.88 28.88
CA GLY A 705 -20.61 0.55 29.34
C GLY A 705 -20.31 -0.52 28.30
N ALA A 706 -19.87 -1.69 28.76
CA ALA A 706 -19.62 -2.85 27.91
C ALA A 706 -20.32 -4.11 28.46
N ASN A 707 -21.03 -4.83 27.60
CA ASN A 707 -21.62 -6.14 27.93
C ASN A 707 -20.76 -7.26 27.36
N GLN A 708 -20.08 -8.00 28.24
CA GLN A 708 -19.30 -9.17 27.84
C GLN A 708 -20.17 -10.42 27.78
N PHE A 709 -19.93 -11.28 26.80
CA PHE A 709 -20.61 -12.58 26.66
C PHE A 709 -19.64 -13.74 26.93
N ILE A 710 -20.10 -14.76 27.65
CA ILE A 710 -19.37 -16.01 27.90
C ILE A 710 -20.17 -17.21 27.41
N PRO A 711 -19.55 -18.30 26.94
CA PRO A 711 -20.27 -19.51 26.57
C PRO A 711 -20.90 -20.19 27.79
N ASP A 712 -22.17 -20.58 27.70
CA ASP A 712 -22.83 -21.46 28.65
C ASP A 712 -22.42 -22.94 28.44
N SER A 713 -22.98 -23.85 29.24
CA SER A 713 -22.69 -25.29 29.15
C SER A 713 -23.09 -25.94 27.82
N SER A 714 -23.91 -25.27 27.01
CA SER A 714 -24.28 -25.69 25.66
C SER A 714 -23.40 -25.06 24.56
N GLY A 715 -22.47 -24.19 24.94
CA GLY A 715 -21.65 -23.40 24.03
C GLY A 715 -22.35 -22.14 23.51
N ALA A 716 -23.56 -21.81 24.00
CA ALA A 716 -24.26 -20.60 23.62
C ALA A 716 -23.70 -19.40 24.41
N LEU A 717 -23.34 -18.33 23.72
CA LEU A 717 -22.90 -17.09 24.37
C LEU A 717 -24.06 -16.47 25.18
N VAL A 718 -23.85 -16.31 26.49
CA VAL A 718 -24.76 -15.66 27.44
C VAL A 718 -24.10 -14.42 28.06
N PRO A 719 -24.86 -13.34 28.35
CA PRO A 719 -24.30 -12.15 28.99
C PRO A 719 -23.66 -12.49 30.35
N ALA A 720 -22.38 -12.16 30.50
CA ALA A 720 -21.57 -12.45 31.68
C ALA A 720 -21.54 -11.28 32.67
N HIS A 721 -21.17 -10.09 32.18
CA HIS A 721 -20.88 -8.90 32.99
C HIS A 721 -21.24 -7.61 32.22
N HIS A 722 -21.90 -6.66 32.89
CA HIS A 722 -22.07 -5.29 32.42
C HIS A 722 -21.10 -4.43 33.23
N SER A 723 -20.10 -3.82 32.60
CA SER A 723 -19.04 -3.09 33.32
C SER A 723 -18.73 -1.77 32.64
N LEU A 724 -18.25 -0.79 33.41
CA LEU A 724 -17.81 0.48 32.85
C LEU A 724 -16.32 0.43 32.56
N TYR A 725 -15.96 1.05 31.45
CA TYR A 725 -14.61 1.17 30.96
C TYR A 725 -14.29 2.62 30.68
N VAL A 726 -13.03 3.02 30.92
CA VAL A 726 -12.48 4.29 30.49
C VAL A 726 -11.44 4.05 29.40
N ILE A 727 -11.46 4.87 28.36
CA ILE A 727 -10.52 4.81 27.23
C ILE A 727 -10.00 6.22 26.94
N ASP A 728 -8.70 6.34 26.64
CA ASP A 728 -8.16 7.55 26.02
C ASP A 728 -8.28 7.38 24.48
N PRO A 729 -8.98 8.26 23.77
CA PRO A 729 -9.12 8.17 22.32
C PRO A 729 -7.79 8.24 21.54
N ALA A 730 -6.68 8.63 22.17
CA ALA A 730 -5.33 8.62 21.63
C ALA A 730 -4.59 7.29 21.83
N ASP A 731 -4.85 6.56 22.91
CA ASP A 731 -4.20 5.27 23.23
C ASP A 731 -5.00 4.05 22.76
N GLY A 732 -6.31 4.19 22.62
CA GLY A 732 -7.23 3.18 22.12
C GLY A 732 -7.45 1.95 23.04
N THR A 733 -7.05 1.99 24.32
CA THR A 733 -7.11 0.81 25.21
C THR A 733 -8.13 0.98 26.36
N PRO A 734 -9.28 0.28 26.32
CA PRO A 734 -10.25 0.34 27.42
C PRO A 734 -9.72 -0.28 28.72
N THR A 735 -9.85 0.47 29.83
CA THR A 735 -9.57 0.00 31.19
C THR A 735 -10.87 -0.10 31.97
N ARG A 736 -11.16 -1.28 32.52
CA ARG A 736 -12.33 -1.49 33.38
C ARG A 736 -12.17 -0.73 34.70
N ILE A 737 -13.21 -0.01 35.12
CA ILE A 737 -13.21 0.77 36.37
C ILE A 737 -14.24 0.29 37.41
N THR A 738 -15.15 -0.63 37.07
CA THR A 738 -16.13 -1.16 38.03
C THR A 738 -15.76 -2.56 38.56
N PRO A 739 -16.10 -2.90 39.81
CA PRO A 739 -15.83 -4.23 40.39
C PRO A 739 -16.67 -5.35 39.77
N VAL A 740 -16.21 -6.60 39.93
CA VAL A 740 -16.92 -7.81 39.50
C VAL A 740 -18.18 -8.00 40.36
N GLY A 741 -19.34 -8.15 39.72
CA GLY A 741 -20.61 -8.45 40.38
C GLY A 741 -21.60 -7.28 40.51
N LEU A 742 -21.20 -6.07 40.11
CA LEU A 742 -22.11 -4.93 39.92
C LEU A 742 -22.39 -4.78 38.42
N LYS A 743 -23.66 -4.86 38.01
CA LYS A 743 -24.04 -4.55 36.62
C LYS A 743 -24.12 -3.03 36.48
N THR A 744 -23.39 -2.43 35.55
CA THR A 744 -23.27 -0.98 35.43
C THR A 744 -23.39 -0.51 33.98
N GLN A 745 -24.17 0.54 33.72
CA GLN A 745 -24.47 1.04 32.37
C GLN A 745 -24.78 2.55 32.39
N PHE A 746 -24.71 3.18 31.21
CA PHE A 746 -25.01 4.61 30.97
C PHE A 746 -24.34 5.57 31.98
N PRO A 747 -23.00 5.65 31.94
CA PRO A 747 -22.22 6.54 32.79
C PRO A 747 -22.34 8.03 32.40
N SER A 748 -22.07 8.93 33.35
CA SER A 748 -21.96 10.38 33.15
C SER A 748 -20.84 10.95 34.03
N TRP A 749 -19.98 11.81 33.47
CA TRP A 749 -18.89 12.46 34.21
C TRP A 749 -19.40 13.65 35.03
N SER A 750 -18.86 13.82 36.24
CA SER A 750 -19.06 15.08 36.97
C SER A 750 -18.37 16.24 36.22
N PRO A 751 -18.89 17.48 36.31
CA PRO A 751 -18.33 18.62 35.57
C PRO A 751 -16.87 18.95 35.93
N ASP A 752 -16.42 18.55 37.13
CA ASP A 752 -15.03 18.69 37.59
C ASP A 752 -14.13 17.50 37.20
N GLY A 753 -14.67 16.46 36.56
CA GLY A 753 -13.94 15.28 36.10
C GLY A 753 -13.50 14.33 37.21
N THR A 754 -13.97 14.52 38.44
CA THR A 754 -13.51 13.73 39.60
C THR A 754 -14.36 12.51 39.89
N ARG A 755 -15.62 12.48 39.45
CA ARG A 755 -16.61 11.43 39.75
C ARG A 755 -17.37 10.98 38.51
N ILE A 756 -17.92 9.79 38.56
CA ILE A 756 -18.74 9.17 37.50
C ILE A 756 -20.06 8.69 38.11
N LEU A 757 -21.18 9.16 37.56
CA LEU A 757 -22.51 8.60 37.81
C LEU A 757 -22.77 7.45 36.86
N PHE A 758 -23.58 6.50 37.27
CA PHE A 758 -24.06 5.41 36.43
C PHE A 758 -25.30 4.78 37.08
N HIS A 759 -26.12 4.09 36.29
CA HIS A 759 -27.09 3.18 36.90
C HIS A 759 -26.50 1.79 37.03
N GLY A 760 -26.98 1.06 38.03
CA GLY A 760 -26.57 -0.32 38.20
C GLY A 760 -27.51 -1.17 39.04
N SER A 761 -27.26 -2.47 39.02
CA SER A 761 -27.97 -3.45 39.84
C SER A 761 -26.99 -4.42 40.48
N ARG A 762 -27.25 -4.75 41.74
CA ARG A 762 -26.48 -5.78 42.46
C ARG A 762 -26.86 -7.16 41.94
N GLN A 763 -25.91 -8.09 41.90
CA GLN A 763 -26.22 -9.48 41.51
C GLN A 763 -27.34 -10.06 42.38
N GLY A 764 -28.38 -10.60 41.73
CA GLY A 764 -29.57 -11.16 42.37
C GLY A 764 -30.81 -10.24 42.37
N SER A 765 -30.66 -8.94 42.09
CA SER A 765 -31.76 -7.96 42.04
C SER A 765 -32.35 -7.84 40.62
N ALA A 766 -33.00 -8.90 40.14
CA ALA A 766 -33.55 -8.92 38.77
C ALA A 766 -34.61 -7.82 38.56
N GLY A 767 -34.31 -6.85 37.69
CA GLY A 767 -35.27 -5.84 37.23
C GLY A 767 -35.32 -4.53 38.02
N ILE A 768 -34.40 -4.31 38.97
CA ILE A 768 -34.30 -3.07 39.76
C ILE A 768 -32.94 -2.43 39.45
N ASN A 769 -32.93 -1.18 39.02
CA ASN A 769 -31.72 -0.38 38.85
C ASN A 769 -31.77 0.82 39.81
N ASP A 770 -30.65 1.12 40.43
CA ASP A 770 -30.45 2.30 41.27
C ASP A 770 -29.34 3.17 40.67
N ILE A 771 -29.26 4.43 41.11
CA ILE A 771 -28.19 5.36 40.72
C ILE A 771 -27.03 5.23 41.69
N PHE A 772 -25.83 5.11 41.14
CA PHE A 772 -24.58 5.05 41.87
C PHE A 772 -23.64 6.16 41.40
N VAL A 773 -22.74 6.54 42.30
CA VAL A 773 -21.61 7.43 42.04
C VAL A 773 -20.33 6.75 42.48
N MET A 774 -19.23 7.01 41.77
CA MET A 774 -17.89 6.58 42.16
C MET A 774 -16.87 7.65 41.79
N ASP A 775 -15.66 7.53 42.33
CA ASP A 775 -14.53 8.35 41.87
C ASP A 775 -14.09 7.91 40.47
N ALA A 776 -13.48 8.83 39.72
CA ALA A 776 -13.05 8.60 38.33
C ALA A 776 -12.07 7.43 38.14
N ASP A 777 -11.41 6.98 39.21
CA ASP A 777 -10.51 5.83 39.24
C ASP A 777 -11.22 4.50 39.56
N GLY A 778 -12.54 4.53 39.80
CA GLY A 778 -13.36 3.37 40.15
C GLY A 778 -13.50 3.10 41.65
N SER A 779 -12.88 3.92 42.51
CA SER A 779 -12.98 3.78 43.96
C SER A 779 -14.22 4.48 44.56
N ASN A 780 -14.46 4.27 45.86
CA ASN A 780 -15.49 4.98 46.64
C ASN A 780 -16.92 4.92 46.07
N ILE A 781 -17.32 3.75 45.57
CA ILE A 781 -18.68 3.53 45.05
C ILE A 781 -19.72 3.76 46.15
N ALA A 782 -20.66 4.67 45.91
CA ALA A 782 -21.78 4.97 46.77
C ALA A 782 -23.10 4.88 45.98
N GLN A 783 -24.14 4.39 46.65
CA GLN A 783 -25.49 4.29 46.11
C GLN A 783 -26.28 5.55 46.50
N LEU A 784 -26.88 6.24 45.53
CA LEU A 784 -27.63 7.48 45.74
C LEU A 784 -29.14 7.27 45.84
N THR A 785 -29.66 6.26 45.16
CA THR A 785 -31.08 5.86 45.27
C THR A 785 -31.20 4.42 45.73
N SER A 786 -32.25 4.11 46.49
CA SER A 786 -32.50 2.75 47.01
C SER A 786 -34.00 2.50 47.05
N THR A 787 -34.60 2.39 45.87
CA THR A 787 -36.05 2.20 45.73
C THR A 787 -36.36 0.75 45.42
N ASP A 788 -36.87 0.01 46.40
CA ASP A 788 -37.03 -1.47 46.38
C ASP A 788 -37.91 -2.05 45.25
N ALA A 789 -38.56 -1.22 44.44
CA ALA A 789 -39.44 -1.66 43.35
C ALA A 789 -39.39 -0.77 42.09
N ALA A 790 -38.51 0.24 42.04
CA ALA A 790 -38.43 1.15 40.91
C ALA A 790 -37.11 0.97 40.12
N VAL A 791 -37.11 1.42 38.87
CA VAL A 791 -35.97 1.44 37.96
C VAL A 791 -35.55 2.89 37.80
N ASP A 792 -34.48 3.27 38.49
CA ASP A 792 -33.80 4.53 38.28
C ASP A 792 -32.67 4.34 37.24
N ALA A 793 -32.63 5.19 36.21
CA ALA A 793 -31.72 5.00 35.08
C ALA A 793 -31.35 6.31 34.36
N ARG A 794 -30.34 6.21 33.46
CA ARG A 794 -29.83 7.33 32.65
C ARG A 794 -29.54 8.59 33.50
N PRO A 795 -28.73 8.47 34.58
CA PRO A 795 -28.42 9.61 35.42
C PRO A 795 -27.46 10.56 34.71
N GLU A 796 -27.64 11.86 34.95
CA GLU A 796 -26.81 12.89 34.35
C GLU A 796 -26.58 14.05 35.33
N TRP A 797 -25.33 14.52 35.39
CA TRP A 797 -24.96 15.68 36.18
C TRP A 797 -25.47 16.99 35.58
N SER A 798 -25.96 17.89 36.43
CA SER A 798 -26.08 19.29 36.03
C SER A 798 -24.69 19.91 35.79
N PRO A 799 -24.53 20.88 34.89
CA PRO A 799 -23.23 21.50 34.59
C PRO A 799 -22.57 22.19 35.79
N ASP A 800 -23.36 22.59 36.80
CA ASP A 800 -22.86 23.17 38.04
C ASP A 800 -22.49 22.11 39.11
N GLY A 801 -22.73 20.82 38.84
CA GLY A 801 -22.44 19.69 39.70
C GLY A 801 -23.33 19.59 40.95
N ARG A 802 -24.40 20.38 41.05
CA ARG A 802 -25.26 20.45 42.24
C ARG A 802 -26.46 19.51 42.19
N HIS A 803 -26.91 19.14 41.01
CA HIS A 803 -28.11 18.34 40.80
C HIS A 803 -27.83 17.17 39.86
N ILE A 804 -28.71 16.17 39.91
CA ILE A 804 -28.68 14.99 39.06
C ILE A 804 -30.07 14.82 38.47
N ALA A 805 -30.18 14.79 37.14
CA ALA A 805 -31.39 14.40 36.44
C ALA A 805 -31.36 12.90 36.14
N PHE A 806 -32.50 12.24 36.23
CA PHE A 806 -32.61 10.80 35.95
C PHE A 806 -34.03 10.40 35.60
N GLN A 807 -34.19 9.25 34.95
CA GLN A 807 -35.51 8.66 34.73
C GLN A 807 -35.85 7.70 35.89
N SER A 808 -37.11 7.70 36.32
CA SER A 808 -37.62 6.76 37.33
C SER A 808 -39.04 6.33 37.02
N ASN A 809 -39.38 5.07 37.33
CA ASN A 809 -40.74 4.56 37.24
C ASN A 809 -41.43 4.39 38.61
N ARG A 810 -40.92 5.05 39.65
CA ARG A 810 -41.42 4.95 41.04
C ARG A 810 -42.92 5.27 41.20
N ASP A 811 -43.49 6.04 40.26
CA ASP A 811 -44.89 6.44 40.25
C ASP A 811 -45.75 5.68 39.22
N GLY A 812 -45.20 4.61 38.61
CA GLY A 812 -45.93 3.69 37.72
C GLY A 812 -45.67 3.88 36.21
N SER A 813 -45.14 5.04 35.79
CA SER A 813 -44.63 5.31 34.42
C SER A 813 -43.22 5.89 34.49
N ASN A 814 -42.43 5.77 33.41
CA ASN A 814 -41.11 6.41 33.35
C ASN A 814 -41.29 7.94 33.29
N GLU A 815 -40.77 8.63 34.31
CA GLU A 815 -40.80 10.08 34.45
C GLU A 815 -39.41 10.64 34.75
N ILE A 816 -39.16 11.88 34.34
CA ILE A 816 -37.92 12.60 34.63
C ILE A 816 -37.99 13.18 36.04
N HIS A 817 -36.95 12.92 36.81
CA HIS A 817 -36.75 13.39 38.16
C HIS A 817 -35.43 14.13 38.27
N VAL A 818 -35.33 15.03 39.25
CA VAL A 818 -34.10 15.71 39.65
C VAL A 818 -33.89 15.53 41.16
N MET A 819 -32.64 15.36 41.57
CA MET A 819 -32.24 15.31 42.98
C MET A 819 -30.97 16.11 43.22
N ASN A 820 -30.63 16.39 44.47
CA ASN A 820 -29.33 16.93 44.83
C ASN A 820 -28.20 15.93 44.51
N ALA A 821 -26.98 16.44 44.32
CA ALA A 821 -25.78 15.65 44.04
C ALA A 821 -25.45 14.56 45.08
N ASP A 822 -26.01 14.65 46.29
CA ASP A 822 -25.86 13.68 47.38
C ASP A 822 -27.01 12.65 47.45
N GLY A 823 -27.98 12.73 46.53
CA GLY A 823 -29.16 11.85 46.47
C GLY A 823 -30.39 12.37 47.23
N SER A 824 -30.30 13.51 47.92
CA SER A 824 -31.43 14.12 48.65
C SER A 824 -32.37 14.93 47.77
N ASP A 825 -33.53 15.33 48.31
CA ASP A 825 -34.51 16.22 47.66
C ASP A 825 -34.94 15.81 46.25
N VAL A 826 -35.38 14.56 46.09
CA VAL A 826 -35.90 14.08 44.80
C VAL A 826 -37.21 14.78 44.45
N ILE A 827 -37.27 15.40 43.27
CA ILE A 827 -38.42 16.10 42.70
C ILE A 827 -38.74 15.52 41.33
N GLN A 828 -40.01 15.22 41.07
CA GLN A 828 -40.50 14.80 39.75
C GLN A 828 -40.76 16.02 38.85
N LEU A 829 -40.24 16.02 37.62
CA LEU A 829 -40.36 17.12 36.66
C LEU A 829 -41.41 16.88 35.57
N THR A 830 -41.67 15.62 35.22
CA THR A 830 -42.67 15.24 34.21
C THR A 830 -43.79 14.41 34.82
N HIS A 831 -45.00 14.60 34.32
CA HIS A 831 -46.19 13.89 34.77
C HIS A 831 -46.95 13.35 33.55
N GLY A 832 -46.41 12.29 32.96
CA GLY A 832 -47.08 11.55 31.88
C GLY A 832 -48.33 10.81 32.38
N GLY A 833 -49.27 10.57 31.47
CA GLY A 833 -50.41 9.70 31.73
C GLY A 833 -50.06 8.22 31.53
N PRO A 834 -50.98 7.29 31.85
CA PRO A 834 -50.78 5.86 31.61
C PRO A 834 -50.37 5.57 30.15
N GLY A 835 -49.28 4.81 29.96
CA GLY A 835 -48.72 4.49 28.64
C GLY A 835 -47.75 5.55 28.07
N THR A 836 -47.60 6.69 28.75
CA THR A 836 -46.56 7.68 28.43
C THR A 836 -45.23 7.29 29.09
N THR A 837 -44.12 7.47 28.39
CA THR A 837 -42.77 7.29 28.91
C THR A 837 -41.94 8.54 28.63
N ASN A 838 -41.36 9.12 29.67
CA ASN A 838 -40.37 10.20 29.60
C ASN A 838 -39.02 9.66 30.08
N MET A 839 -37.99 9.75 29.24
CA MET A 839 -36.73 9.01 29.43
C MET A 839 -35.50 9.85 29.01
N ALA A 840 -34.30 9.35 29.34
CA ALA A 840 -33.00 9.87 28.89
C ALA A 840 -32.86 11.41 28.98
N PRO A 841 -32.81 11.98 30.20
CA PRO A 841 -32.59 13.42 30.36
C PRO A 841 -31.17 13.84 29.89
N ALA A 842 -31.06 15.03 29.29
CA ALA A 842 -29.79 15.66 28.89
C ALA A 842 -29.75 17.19 29.23
N TRP A 843 -28.88 17.64 30.13
CA TRP A 843 -28.74 19.04 30.57
C TRP A 843 -28.08 19.90 29.49
N SER A 844 -28.60 21.10 29.28
CA SER A 844 -27.89 22.09 28.47
C SER A 844 -26.60 22.52 29.17
N PRO A 845 -25.52 22.85 28.44
CA PRO A 845 -24.25 23.25 29.04
C PRO A 845 -24.33 24.49 29.95
N ASP A 846 -25.34 25.35 29.74
CA ASP A 846 -25.59 26.52 30.58
C ASP A 846 -26.54 26.26 31.77
N GLY A 847 -27.01 25.01 31.92
CA GLY A 847 -27.87 24.54 33.01
C GLY A 847 -29.31 25.08 32.98
N LYS A 848 -29.72 25.76 31.91
CA LYS A 848 -31.03 26.42 31.82
C LYS A 848 -32.11 25.58 31.16
N ARG A 849 -31.75 24.47 30.52
CA ARG A 849 -32.69 23.58 29.84
C ARG A 849 -32.33 22.12 30.07
N LEU A 850 -33.33 21.26 29.96
CA LEU A 850 -33.20 19.81 30.01
C LEU A 850 -33.89 19.22 28.79
N LEU A 851 -33.17 18.43 27.99
CA LEU A 851 -33.76 17.56 26.97
C LEU A 851 -34.30 16.31 27.64
N PHE A 852 -35.32 15.71 27.03
CA PHE A 852 -35.80 14.38 27.38
C PHE A 852 -36.57 13.82 26.18
N GLN A 853 -36.67 12.50 26.08
CA GLN A 853 -37.48 11.87 25.03
C GLN A 853 -38.86 11.48 25.57
N SER A 854 -39.91 11.64 24.76
CA SER A 854 -41.28 11.31 25.14
C SER A 854 -42.07 10.70 23.99
N ASN A 855 -42.88 9.69 24.30
CA ASN A 855 -43.81 9.08 23.33
C ASN A 855 -45.23 9.68 23.38
N ARG A 856 -45.45 10.77 24.13
CA ARG A 856 -46.77 11.35 24.43
C ARG A 856 -47.61 11.74 23.21
N ASP A 857 -46.97 11.92 22.05
CA ASP A 857 -47.59 12.33 20.79
C ASP A 857 -47.66 11.20 19.73
N GLY A 858 -47.40 9.94 20.12
CA GLY A 858 -47.62 8.75 19.28
C GLY A 858 -46.36 7.96 18.92
N ASN A 859 -45.23 8.63 18.67
CA ASN A 859 -43.89 8.05 18.52
C ASN A 859 -42.92 8.74 19.50
N VAL A 860 -41.73 8.16 19.69
CA VAL A 860 -40.68 8.76 20.52
C VAL A 860 -40.13 9.99 19.82
N GLU A 861 -40.09 11.10 20.55
CA GLU A 861 -39.64 12.39 20.04
C GLU A 861 -38.81 13.11 21.10
N VAL A 862 -37.94 14.03 20.67
CA VAL A 862 -37.10 14.85 21.53
C VAL A 862 -37.87 16.08 22.00
N TYR A 863 -37.87 16.32 23.30
CA TYR A 863 -38.48 17.48 23.97
C TYR A 863 -37.42 18.24 24.76
N VAL A 864 -37.71 19.52 25.03
CA VAL A 864 -36.93 20.38 25.91
C VAL A 864 -37.83 21.03 26.97
N MET A 865 -37.30 21.24 28.18
CA MET A 865 -37.99 21.94 29.27
C MET A 865 -37.03 22.76 30.13
N ASN A 866 -37.59 23.57 31.02
CA ASN A 866 -36.83 24.23 32.08
C ASN A 866 -36.48 23.21 33.20
N PRO A 867 -35.41 23.45 33.98
CA PRO A 867 -34.98 22.59 35.09
C PRO A 867 -36.03 22.37 36.20
N ASP A 868 -37.04 23.24 36.27
CA ASP A 868 -38.17 23.13 37.20
C ASP A 868 -39.36 22.33 36.63
N GLY A 869 -39.21 21.76 35.42
CA GLY A 869 -40.24 20.98 34.73
C GLY A 869 -41.21 21.81 33.89
N SER A 870 -41.14 23.15 33.95
CA SER A 870 -42.00 24.04 33.16
C SER A 870 -41.53 24.19 31.71
N GLY A 871 -42.40 24.71 30.82
CA GLY A 871 -42.00 25.08 29.46
C GLY A 871 -41.71 23.91 28.51
N GLN A 872 -42.26 22.72 28.77
CA GLN A 872 -42.06 21.53 27.94
C GLN A 872 -42.50 21.78 26.48
N THR A 873 -41.56 21.63 25.55
CA THR A 873 -41.74 21.90 24.11
C THR A 873 -41.13 20.75 23.29
N ARG A 874 -41.85 20.27 22.28
CA ARG A 874 -41.37 19.25 21.33
C ARG A 874 -40.42 19.89 20.31
N LEU A 875 -39.28 19.26 20.04
CA LEU A 875 -38.26 19.74 19.09
C LEU A 875 -38.27 18.99 17.75
N THR A 876 -38.58 17.70 17.76
CA THR A 876 -38.61 16.84 16.56
C THR A 876 -40.03 16.44 16.19
N HIS A 877 -40.31 16.18 14.91
CA HIS A 877 -41.68 15.97 14.39
C HIS A 877 -41.74 14.90 13.28
N ASP A 878 -40.76 14.00 13.23
CA ASP A 878 -40.64 13.01 12.16
C ASP A 878 -41.59 11.82 12.44
N PRO A 879 -42.17 11.14 11.43
CA PRO A 879 -42.88 9.89 11.67
C PRO A 879 -41.97 8.76 12.21
N ALA A 880 -40.64 8.85 12.01
CA ALA A 880 -39.66 7.97 12.63
C ALA A 880 -39.44 8.32 14.12
N PRO A 881 -39.20 7.34 15.00
CA PRO A 881 -38.73 7.61 16.36
C PRO A 881 -37.41 8.40 16.38
N ASP A 882 -37.39 9.49 17.16
CA ASP A 882 -36.22 10.34 17.45
C ASP A 882 -35.89 10.31 18.96
N GLY A 883 -34.66 9.96 19.35
CA GLY A 883 -34.29 9.72 20.75
C GLY A 883 -32.82 9.94 21.10
N ASP A 884 -32.43 9.63 22.35
CA ASP A 884 -31.06 9.69 22.88
C ASP A 884 -30.31 11.01 22.54
N ALA A 885 -31.00 12.14 22.72
CA ALA A 885 -30.50 13.44 22.33
C ALA A 885 -29.51 14.05 23.33
N GLU A 886 -28.43 14.67 22.85
CA GLU A 886 -27.40 15.33 23.66
C GLU A 886 -27.04 16.71 23.10
N TRP A 887 -26.69 17.65 23.98
CA TRP A 887 -26.24 18.98 23.59
C TRP A 887 -24.79 18.98 23.11
N ALA A 888 -24.49 19.79 22.10
CA ALA A 888 -23.11 20.23 21.90
C ALA A 888 -22.68 21.18 23.03
N ASP A 889 -21.38 21.21 23.31
CA ASP A 889 -20.73 22.05 24.34
C ASP A 889 -21.16 23.51 24.38
N ASP A 890 -21.37 24.10 23.22
CA ASP A 890 -21.72 25.51 23.08
C ASP A 890 -23.22 25.76 23.28
N GLY A 891 -24.01 24.71 23.50
CA GLY A 891 -25.46 24.73 23.65
C GLY A 891 -26.22 25.12 22.37
N ARG A 892 -25.55 25.21 21.22
CA ARG A 892 -26.15 25.67 19.96
C ARG A 892 -26.74 24.53 19.13
N LEU A 893 -26.27 23.31 19.35
CA LEU A 893 -26.63 22.12 18.58
C LEU A 893 -27.07 20.98 19.49
N ILE A 894 -27.84 20.08 18.89
CA ILE A 894 -28.30 18.84 19.51
C ILE A 894 -28.01 17.71 18.53
N VAL A 895 -27.32 16.66 18.98
CA VAL A 895 -27.21 15.38 18.28
C VAL A 895 -28.30 14.46 18.81
N PHE A 896 -28.90 13.64 17.95
CA PHE A 896 -29.94 12.68 18.33
C PHE A 896 -29.99 11.50 17.37
N ASP A 897 -30.58 10.40 17.82
CA ASP A 897 -30.76 9.18 17.05
C ASP A 897 -32.11 9.22 16.34
N ARG A 898 -32.16 8.82 15.06
CA ARG A 898 -33.39 8.65 14.28
C ARG A 898 -33.45 7.27 13.65
N ASP A 899 -34.55 6.56 13.88
CA ASP A 899 -34.81 5.25 13.29
C ASP A 899 -35.15 5.36 11.79
N VAL A 900 -34.21 5.02 10.91
CA VAL A 900 -34.43 5.08 9.46
C VAL A 900 -34.72 3.69 8.85
N PRO A 901 -35.57 3.60 7.81
CA PRO A 901 -35.81 2.32 7.12
C PRO A 901 -34.59 1.74 6.41
N SER A 902 -34.25 0.49 6.72
CA SER A 902 -33.25 -0.34 6.03
C SER A 902 -33.84 -1.72 5.70
N GLY A 903 -34.34 -1.88 4.47
CA GLY A 903 -35.06 -3.09 4.06
C GLY A 903 -36.35 -3.30 4.87
N ARG A 904 -36.44 -4.40 5.62
CA ARG A 904 -37.59 -4.72 6.50
C ARG A 904 -37.39 -4.25 7.95
N LYS A 905 -36.29 -3.55 8.27
CA LYS A 905 -35.90 -3.17 9.64
C LYS A 905 -35.75 -1.66 9.77
N MET A 906 -36.00 -1.13 10.96
CA MET A 906 -35.58 0.23 11.34
C MET A 906 -34.17 0.15 11.93
N VAL A 907 -33.33 1.12 11.59
CA VAL A 907 -31.93 1.19 12.02
C VAL A 907 -31.66 2.62 12.47
N PRO A 908 -31.18 2.87 13.70
CA PRO A 908 -30.91 4.23 14.16
C PRO A 908 -29.72 4.83 13.41
N GLN A 909 -29.82 6.11 13.08
CA GLN A 909 -28.75 6.95 12.53
C GLN A 909 -28.62 8.21 13.38
N LEU A 910 -27.44 8.81 13.39
CA LEU A 910 -27.22 10.09 14.05
C LEU A 910 -27.63 11.23 13.15
N TRP A 911 -28.34 12.19 13.73
CA TRP A 911 -28.77 13.44 13.13
C TRP A 911 -28.37 14.60 14.03
N VAL A 912 -28.29 15.79 13.45
CA VAL A 912 -28.00 17.04 14.16
C VAL A 912 -29.08 18.07 13.87
N MET A 913 -29.41 18.88 14.87
CA MET A 913 -30.32 20.02 14.74
C MET A 913 -29.85 21.22 15.57
N ASN A 914 -30.49 22.36 15.38
CA ASN A 914 -30.37 23.52 16.24
C ASN A 914 -30.93 23.23 17.64
N ALA A 915 -30.44 23.98 18.60
CA ALA A 915 -30.97 24.12 19.96
C ALA A 915 -32.47 24.49 20.07
N ASP A 916 -33.10 24.89 18.96
CA ASP A 916 -34.53 25.23 18.86
C ASP A 916 -35.35 24.22 18.02
N GLY A 917 -34.74 23.11 17.60
CA GLY A 917 -35.37 22.07 16.79
C GLY A 917 -35.30 22.28 15.27
N THR A 918 -34.76 23.40 14.80
CA THR A 918 -34.67 23.69 13.36
C THR A 918 -33.38 23.14 12.71
N ALA A 919 -33.32 23.15 11.37
CA ALA A 919 -32.15 22.71 10.59
C ALA A 919 -31.67 21.28 10.89
N VAL A 920 -32.62 20.35 10.93
CA VAL A 920 -32.37 18.91 11.08
C VAL A 920 -31.63 18.36 9.85
N SER A 921 -30.51 17.67 10.05
CA SER A 921 -29.72 17.03 8.98
C SER A 921 -29.02 15.75 9.46
N PRO A 922 -28.78 14.76 8.59
CA PRO A 922 -28.12 13.50 8.98
C PRO A 922 -26.60 13.70 9.18
N LEU A 923 -26.03 13.02 10.17
CA LEU A 923 -24.58 12.92 10.39
C LEU A 923 -24.01 11.56 9.93
N THR A 924 -24.79 10.48 10.03
CA THR A 924 -24.37 9.13 9.60
C THR A 924 -25.28 8.56 8.51
N GLY A 925 -24.85 7.44 7.90
CA GLY A 925 -25.60 6.75 6.84
C GLY A 925 -25.69 5.22 7.02
N LEU A 926 -26.62 4.63 6.27
CA LEU A 926 -26.85 3.18 6.17
C LEU A 926 -25.65 2.41 5.60
N PRO A 927 -25.52 1.07 5.84
CA PRO A 927 -26.49 0.18 6.49
C PRO A 927 -26.30 -0.06 8.00
N SER A 928 -25.18 0.37 8.61
CA SER A 928 -24.90 0.22 10.05
C SER A 928 -25.92 0.90 10.95
N SER A 929 -26.13 0.37 12.15
CA SER A 929 -26.79 1.07 13.27
C SER A 929 -25.80 2.02 13.94
N ASN A 930 -26.16 3.30 14.08
CA ASN A 930 -25.37 4.33 14.77
C ASN A 930 -26.26 4.99 15.83
N SER A 931 -25.86 4.95 17.10
CA SER A 931 -26.71 5.38 18.23
C SER A 931 -25.87 5.84 19.44
N HIS A 932 -26.53 6.33 20.49
CA HIS A 932 -25.90 6.73 21.77
C HIS A 932 -24.75 7.73 21.58
N ALA A 933 -24.98 8.78 20.79
CA ALA A 933 -23.98 9.81 20.58
C ALA A 933 -23.67 10.58 21.88
N ALA A 934 -22.39 10.86 22.10
CA ALA A 934 -21.87 11.73 23.14
C ALA A 934 -20.98 12.80 22.52
N TRP A 935 -21.32 14.07 22.74
CA TRP A 935 -20.55 15.20 22.24
C TRP A 935 -19.42 15.50 23.21
N THR A 936 -18.21 15.83 22.70
CA THR A 936 -17.11 16.25 23.58
C THR A 936 -17.62 17.29 24.55
N GLY A 937 -17.21 17.13 25.81
CA GLY A 937 -17.33 18.11 26.87
C GLY A 937 -16.13 19.06 26.83
N THR A 938 -16.36 20.34 26.62
CA THR A 938 -15.48 21.45 26.96
C THR A 938 -16.29 22.40 27.83
N THR A 939 -16.76 21.89 28.97
CA THR A 939 -17.17 22.77 30.06
C THR A 939 -15.94 23.56 30.49
N GLY A 940 -15.89 24.82 30.04
CA GLY A 940 -14.71 25.65 30.15
C GLY A 940 -14.21 25.79 31.58
N CYS A 941 -12.99 25.31 31.83
CA CYS A 941 -11.97 25.94 32.69
C CYS A 941 -10.64 25.18 32.64
N ALA A 942 -10.02 25.09 31.47
CA ALA A 942 -8.60 24.75 31.36
C ALA A 942 -7.88 25.85 30.58
N GLY A 943 -7.26 26.81 31.28
CA GLY A 943 -6.12 27.54 30.74
C GLY A 943 -6.17 29.06 30.58
N THR A 944 -7.19 29.80 31.04
CA THR A 944 -7.10 31.28 31.10
C THR A 944 -7.39 31.83 32.50
N SER A 945 -6.57 32.80 32.91
CA SER A 945 -6.42 33.35 34.26
C SER A 945 -7.57 34.23 34.77
N THR A 946 -8.79 34.05 34.27
CA THR A 946 -9.95 34.87 34.64
C THR A 946 -11.18 34.00 34.90
N CYS A 947 -11.19 33.36 36.07
CA CYS A 947 -12.43 32.95 36.73
C CYS A 947 -12.48 33.71 38.08
N PRO A 948 -13.58 34.40 38.42
CA PRO A 948 -13.64 35.16 39.66
C PRO A 948 -13.58 34.17 40.83
N ARG A 949 -12.48 34.21 41.58
CA ARG A 949 -12.40 33.59 42.90
C ARG A 949 -13.53 34.19 43.75
N HIS A 950 -14.61 33.46 43.97
CA HIS A 950 -15.43 33.70 45.14
C HIS A 950 -14.61 33.29 46.36
N SER A 951 -13.85 34.26 46.86
CA SER A 951 -13.20 34.15 48.16
C SER A 951 -14.28 33.94 49.22
N LYS A 952 -14.17 32.84 49.97
CA LYS A 952 -14.74 32.76 51.31
C LYS A 952 -14.31 34.00 52.10
N ARG A 953 -15.28 34.83 52.51
CA ARG A 953 -15.18 35.68 53.69
C ARG A 953 -16.49 35.59 54.44
N HIS A 954 -16.37 35.07 55.66
CA HIS A 954 -17.24 35.06 56.85
C HIS A 954 -18.75 35.04 56.67
#